data_AF-A0A7S0KNT9-F1
#
_entry.id   AF-A0A7S0KNT9-F1
#
_cell.length_a   1.000
_cell.length_b   1.000
_cell.length_c   1.000
_cell.angle_alpha   90.00
_cell.angle_beta   90.00
_cell.angle_gamma   90.00
#
_symmetry.space_group_name_H-M   'P 1'
#
loop_
_entity.id
_entity.type
_entity.pdbx_description
1 polymer ?
#
loop_
_entity_poly.entity_id
_entity_poly.type
_entity_poly.pdbx_seq_one_letter_code
_entity_poly.pdbx_strand_id
1 'polypeptide(L)'
;MPIDTDAPRIVRWTSRALPKSPDVARAIDAPLGVVVRPLLGTEDADADANADADEGFVRVKSAEHIARCHACFGYISSACVIDARGFVCATCEARTSWDACATRGGRYRDVPFAELQRLPEVRSATYSFDIAREVISTPVPAPGAHEAGIDDVAPDDWRRRADAERRRRSSPRRSDGRAVVIIVDLNDASEEYCELMRTMIMGCVEALAGEDVRFGVFAFRGDALEVLHVDADARGGGDADANNSVIRLRYFDTHANAKKHGFIRRVRDAVPRSLEDVLPSALTGRAAIEDAVENGLRSGSSGGGTSSGGTHGSSSGFSSGDTKRIFGPVLDEALGVIEDAFDEGLMSSARVLTFLRGAPNAGVGACDIASRGSSGGSGVQRVQNLDVAPPTALDFELASSEAEALMIPAHDYYELVGERCALSGVEVDVVVISDTFCDVSTLAPLAERSGGRVMMYEDRADVPVVGDVFRLLTRSRGVNCTLRVRCSPGLDISRAYGALVADTAYPGLYHIASCTPDDAFAFDCGFDAAQAANANGDFRSASSSNTSPPTIQVAFEYTTTTRSADGIVTRRRCRRVHTSRAAVAKSAREAYKTLDVNVVAALIAHHALANADEFGLVESRARALDWLVAFVSKAHVFARGVDRGDDVDVDFSLLPHLAPTTRLVYGLLRSKMLFPFAIPDARCVARSRALRCSADDVADYAYPTLTEFAFAGATQTTPIRLRRDALRDDCAYVLDAPQDIIVYYGSSAARDGDDDVFDGIIEDAVRRARMRRTFQPRVWRIRGGGVDDPTPLERYLVEDLDVEYSGRGRGFDGFVKDYLKARCREEIRMRVLGGGGVSAAS
;
A
#
# COMPACT_ATOMS: atom_id res chain seq x y z
N MET A 1 6.23 -32.07 -1.21
CA MET A 1 7.41 -31.24 -1.52
C MET A 1 7.63 -30.29 -0.36
N PRO A 2 8.87 -30.06 0.11
CA PRO A 2 9.13 -28.92 0.98
C PRO A 2 8.74 -27.68 0.18
N ILE A 3 7.68 -27.04 0.64
CA ILE A 3 7.18 -25.81 0.07
C ILE A 3 8.19 -24.74 0.44
N ASP A 4 8.85 -24.18 -0.58
CA ASP A 4 9.68 -22.99 -0.43
C ASP A 4 8.83 -21.89 0.21
N THR A 5 9.17 -21.51 1.44
CA THR A 5 8.47 -20.51 2.24
C THR A 5 8.75 -19.09 1.76
N ASP A 6 9.77 -18.93 0.91
CA ASP A 6 10.29 -17.62 0.51
C ASP A 6 9.76 -17.17 -0.86
N ALA A 7 9.09 -18.05 -1.61
CA ALA A 7 8.49 -17.69 -2.90
C ALA A 7 7.20 -16.87 -2.69
N PRO A 8 7.05 -15.72 -3.37
CA PRO A 8 5.85 -14.90 -3.23
C PRO A 8 4.60 -15.64 -3.72
N ARG A 9 3.56 -15.64 -2.88
CA ARG A 9 2.28 -16.32 -3.16
C ARG A 9 1.16 -15.31 -3.31
N ILE A 10 0.21 -15.60 -4.20
CA ILE A 10 -1.00 -14.80 -4.33
C ILE A 10 -1.87 -14.90 -3.07
N VAL A 11 -1.95 -16.08 -2.46
CA VAL A 11 -2.63 -16.29 -1.18
C VAL A 11 -1.67 -16.99 -0.23
N ARG A 12 -1.39 -16.37 0.92
CA ARG A 12 -0.58 -16.94 2.00
C ARG A 12 -1.46 -17.08 3.24
N TRP A 13 -1.62 -18.31 3.71
CA TRP A 13 -2.45 -18.62 4.88
C TRP A 13 -1.67 -18.44 6.17
N THR A 14 -2.38 -18.00 7.21
CA THR A 14 -1.91 -18.04 8.61
C THR A 14 -1.42 -19.42 9.04
N SER A 15 -2.02 -20.48 8.52
CA SER A 15 -1.60 -21.86 8.73
C SER A 15 -1.73 -22.67 7.45
N ARG A 16 -0.75 -23.54 7.17
CA ARG A 16 -0.86 -24.53 6.08
C ARG A 16 -1.92 -25.60 6.35
N ALA A 17 -2.29 -25.81 7.62
CA ALA A 17 -3.38 -26.68 8.03
C ALA A 17 -4.31 -25.93 9.01
N LEU A 18 -5.51 -25.59 8.55
CA LEU A 18 -6.49 -24.86 9.35
C LEU A 18 -7.13 -25.76 10.41
N PRO A 19 -7.50 -25.21 11.59
CA PRO A 19 -8.24 -25.96 12.60
C PRO A 19 -9.53 -26.56 12.03
N LYS A 20 -9.80 -27.84 12.31
CA LYS A 20 -11.02 -28.53 11.84
C LYS A 20 -12.34 -27.97 12.38
N SER A 21 -12.30 -27.28 13.52
CA SER A 21 -13.48 -26.78 14.24
C SER A 21 -13.15 -25.52 15.05
N PRO A 22 -14.17 -24.73 15.44
CA PRO A 22 -14.02 -23.57 16.31
C PRO A 22 -13.34 -23.89 17.65
N ASP A 23 -13.55 -25.08 18.20
CA ASP A 23 -12.92 -25.50 19.46
C ASP A 23 -11.41 -25.64 19.30
N VAL A 24 -10.95 -26.24 18.19
CA VAL A 24 -9.51 -26.34 17.89
C VAL A 24 -8.93 -24.96 17.57
N ALA A 25 -9.69 -24.08 16.93
CA ALA A 25 -9.26 -22.70 16.70
C ALA A 25 -9.09 -21.91 18.00
N ARG A 26 -10.08 -21.99 18.91
CA ARG A 26 -10.00 -21.38 20.26
C ARG A 26 -8.86 -21.97 21.07
N ALA A 27 -8.53 -23.25 20.86
CA ALA A 27 -7.42 -23.91 21.52
C ALA A 27 -6.05 -23.34 21.10
N ILE A 28 -5.87 -22.86 19.85
CA ILE A 28 -4.57 -22.36 19.38
C ILE A 28 -4.33 -20.86 19.61
N ASP A 29 -5.39 -20.04 19.73
CA ASP A 29 -5.30 -18.57 19.82
C ASP A 29 -4.51 -17.86 18.70
N ALA A 30 -4.26 -18.52 17.58
CA ALA A 30 -3.70 -17.85 16.43
C ALA A 30 -4.82 -17.14 15.66
N PRO A 31 -4.60 -15.91 15.15
CA PRO A 31 -5.51 -15.31 14.19
C PRO A 31 -5.59 -16.22 12.96
N LEU A 32 -6.82 -16.44 12.46
CA LEU A 32 -7.07 -17.23 11.26
C LEU A 32 -7.39 -16.28 10.12
N GLY A 33 -6.72 -16.48 9.00
CA GLY A 33 -6.82 -15.56 7.88
C GLY A 33 -5.83 -15.84 6.76
N VAL A 34 -5.83 -14.93 5.78
CA VAL A 34 -4.93 -14.94 4.63
C VAL A 34 -4.39 -13.54 4.33
N VAL A 35 -3.18 -13.48 3.79
CA VAL A 35 -2.64 -12.29 3.12
C VAL A 35 -2.65 -12.56 1.61
N VAL A 36 -3.25 -11.64 0.85
CA VAL A 36 -3.49 -11.76 -0.59
C VAL A 36 -2.67 -10.73 -1.34
N ARG A 37 -1.80 -11.18 -2.25
CA ARG A 37 -0.98 -10.34 -3.13
C ARG A 37 -1.36 -10.62 -4.59
N PRO A 38 -2.37 -9.93 -5.15
CA PRO A 38 -3.00 -10.36 -6.39
C PRO A 38 -2.12 -10.18 -7.64
N LEU A 39 -1.20 -9.22 -7.62
CA LEU A 39 -0.20 -8.99 -8.68
C LEU A 39 1.18 -9.46 -8.22
N LEU A 40 1.94 -10.06 -9.13
CA LEU A 40 3.32 -10.52 -8.91
C LEU A 40 4.24 -9.88 -9.97
N GLY A 41 5.42 -9.40 -9.58
CA GLY A 41 6.15 -8.35 -10.31
C GLY A 41 6.94 -8.77 -11.54
N THR A 42 7.35 -10.03 -11.65
CA THR A 42 8.25 -10.53 -12.70
C THR A 42 7.53 -11.15 -13.89
N GLU A 43 6.20 -11.27 -13.85
CA GLU A 43 5.49 -12.26 -14.70
C GLU A 43 4.61 -11.62 -15.79
N ASP A 44 4.18 -10.36 -15.64
CA ASP A 44 3.31 -9.68 -16.61
C ASP A 44 4.11 -8.92 -17.70
N ALA A 45 5.42 -8.71 -17.53
CA ALA A 45 6.32 -8.03 -18.46
C ALA A 45 6.98 -8.98 -19.49
N ASP A 46 7.36 -10.19 -19.07
CA ASP A 46 8.08 -11.17 -19.91
C ASP A 46 7.17 -12.17 -20.65
N ALA A 47 5.87 -12.23 -20.28
CA ALA A 47 4.92 -13.19 -20.85
C ALA A 47 4.58 -12.98 -22.34
N ASP A 48 4.96 -11.84 -22.94
CA ASP A 48 4.80 -11.60 -24.37
C ASP A 48 6.04 -12.07 -25.19
N ALA A 49 7.16 -12.42 -24.55
CA ALA A 49 8.40 -12.86 -25.22
C ALA A 49 8.60 -14.39 -25.27
N ASN A 50 8.08 -15.15 -24.30
CA ASN A 50 8.17 -16.61 -24.26
C ASN A 50 6.83 -17.25 -23.89
N ALA A 51 6.01 -17.57 -24.89
CA ALA A 51 4.74 -18.26 -24.69
C ALA A 51 4.88 -19.71 -24.16
N ASP A 52 6.09 -20.27 -24.17
CA ASP A 52 6.34 -21.70 -23.91
C ASP A 52 7.33 -21.99 -22.77
N ALA A 53 7.74 -20.99 -21.97
CA ALA A 53 8.68 -21.22 -20.87
C ALA A 53 8.44 -20.27 -19.69
N ASP A 54 7.46 -20.58 -18.84
CA ASP A 54 7.65 -20.42 -17.39
C ASP A 54 6.64 -21.23 -16.57
N GLU A 55 7.15 -21.95 -15.57
CA GLU A 55 6.34 -22.72 -14.62
C GLU A 55 5.62 -21.80 -13.64
N GLY A 56 4.41 -21.32 -13.98
CA GLY A 56 3.56 -20.68 -12.95
C GLY A 56 2.20 -20.15 -13.39
N PHE A 57 2.12 -19.55 -14.59
CA PHE A 57 0.94 -18.77 -14.97
C PHE A 57 0.53 -19.05 -16.41
N VAL A 58 -0.65 -19.65 -16.59
CA VAL A 58 -1.15 -19.94 -17.93
C VAL A 58 -2.13 -18.87 -18.39
N ARG A 59 -1.90 -18.33 -19.59
CA ARG A 59 -2.81 -17.37 -20.24
C ARG A 59 -3.86 -18.11 -21.08
N VAL A 60 -5.14 -17.84 -20.84
CA VAL A 60 -6.24 -18.42 -21.63
C VAL A 60 -6.71 -17.44 -22.70
N LYS A 61 -6.88 -17.93 -23.94
CA LYS A 61 -7.13 -17.10 -25.13
C LYS A 61 -8.49 -16.39 -25.19
N SER A 62 -9.48 -16.79 -24.39
CA SER A 62 -10.82 -16.17 -24.44
C SER A 62 -11.58 -16.27 -23.13
N ALA A 63 -11.99 -15.11 -22.60
CA ALA A 63 -12.75 -14.95 -21.35
C ALA A 63 -14.16 -15.59 -21.39
N GLU A 64 -14.85 -15.53 -22.53
CA GLU A 64 -16.25 -15.98 -22.70
C GLU A 64 -16.42 -17.50 -22.58
N HIS A 65 -15.30 -18.22 -22.66
CA HIS A 65 -15.25 -19.67 -22.70
C HIS A 65 -14.77 -20.30 -21.39
N ILE A 66 -14.51 -19.53 -20.31
CA ILE A 66 -14.05 -20.10 -19.03
C ILE A 66 -15.25 -20.55 -18.19
N ALA A 67 -15.25 -21.83 -17.79
CA ALA A 67 -16.35 -22.39 -17.01
C ALA A 67 -16.49 -21.71 -15.64
N ARG A 68 -17.74 -21.44 -15.25
CA ARG A 68 -18.13 -20.92 -13.93
C ARG A 68 -19.26 -21.75 -13.35
N CYS A 69 -19.24 -21.90 -12.03
CA CYS A 69 -20.29 -22.58 -11.29
C CYS A 69 -21.61 -21.83 -11.46
N HIS A 70 -22.70 -22.54 -11.74
CA HIS A 70 -24.03 -21.93 -11.91
C HIS A 70 -24.60 -21.35 -10.60
N ALA A 71 -24.14 -21.83 -9.44
CA ALA A 71 -24.65 -21.43 -8.13
C ALA A 71 -23.90 -20.24 -7.54
N CYS A 72 -22.56 -20.31 -7.45
CA CYS A 72 -21.75 -19.27 -6.80
C CYS A 72 -20.92 -18.41 -7.76
N PHE A 73 -20.99 -18.68 -9.07
CA PHE A 73 -20.19 -18.04 -10.12
C PHE A 73 -18.67 -18.16 -9.93
N GLY A 74 -18.21 -19.09 -9.07
CA GLY A 74 -16.80 -19.43 -8.91
C GLY A 74 -16.24 -20.04 -10.19
N TYR A 75 -15.01 -19.71 -10.52
CA TYR A 75 -14.34 -20.18 -11.72
C TYR A 75 -13.88 -21.64 -11.57
N ILE A 76 -13.85 -22.37 -12.67
CA ILE A 76 -13.21 -23.69 -12.72
C ILE A 76 -11.72 -23.56 -12.35
N SER A 77 -11.17 -24.56 -11.69
CA SER A 77 -9.76 -24.60 -11.32
C SER A 77 -9.31 -26.06 -11.15
N SER A 78 -8.01 -26.27 -10.95
CA SER A 78 -7.44 -27.54 -10.46
C SER A 78 -8.04 -28.06 -9.16
N ALA A 79 -8.73 -27.19 -8.42
CA ALA A 79 -9.42 -27.59 -7.22
C ALA A 79 -10.74 -28.33 -7.53
N CYS A 80 -11.40 -28.05 -8.66
CA CYS A 80 -12.68 -28.68 -8.98
C CYS A 80 -12.55 -30.19 -9.24
N VAL A 81 -13.54 -30.98 -8.83
CA VAL A 81 -13.62 -32.40 -9.23
C VAL A 81 -14.37 -32.47 -10.56
N ILE A 82 -13.73 -33.01 -11.59
CA ILE A 82 -14.23 -32.92 -12.96
C ILE A 82 -14.47 -34.32 -13.55
N ASP A 83 -15.54 -34.47 -14.32
CA ASP A 83 -15.85 -35.67 -15.12
C ASP A 83 -16.39 -35.31 -16.51
N ALA A 84 -16.79 -36.33 -17.28
CA ALA A 84 -17.32 -36.15 -18.63
C ALA A 84 -18.64 -35.36 -18.72
N ARG A 85 -19.38 -35.18 -17.60
CA ARG A 85 -20.69 -34.53 -17.58
C ARG A 85 -20.67 -33.13 -16.94
N GLY A 86 -19.63 -32.81 -16.18
CA GLY A 86 -19.51 -31.51 -15.53
C GLY A 86 -18.38 -31.45 -14.52
N PHE A 87 -18.48 -30.48 -13.62
CA PHE A 87 -17.57 -30.35 -12.49
C PHE A 87 -18.30 -30.05 -11.18
N VAL A 88 -17.70 -30.44 -10.07
CA VAL A 88 -18.08 -30.06 -8.71
C VAL A 88 -17.23 -28.86 -8.32
N CYS A 89 -17.89 -27.76 -7.98
CA CYS A 89 -17.22 -26.50 -7.66
C CYS A 89 -16.38 -26.61 -6.39
N ALA A 90 -15.14 -26.12 -6.42
CA ALA A 90 -14.26 -26.13 -5.26
C ALA A 90 -14.62 -25.12 -4.17
N THR A 91 -15.38 -24.07 -4.51
CA THR A 91 -15.89 -23.11 -3.53
C THR A 91 -17.20 -23.63 -2.97
N CYS A 92 -18.32 -23.63 -3.69
CA CYS A 92 -19.62 -23.93 -3.09
C CYS A 92 -20.06 -25.41 -3.15
N GLU A 93 -19.23 -26.34 -3.62
CA GLU A 93 -19.53 -27.77 -3.78
C GLU A 93 -20.70 -28.11 -4.72
N ALA A 94 -21.34 -27.13 -5.35
CA ALA A 94 -22.41 -27.39 -6.31
C ALA A 94 -21.87 -28.06 -7.58
N ARG A 95 -22.55 -29.12 -8.03
CA ARG A 95 -22.29 -29.73 -9.34
C ARG A 95 -22.86 -28.86 -10.45
N THR A 96 -22.03 -28.53 -11.42
CA THR A 96 -22.41 -27.79 -12.64
C THR A 96 -22.20 -28.70 -13.84
N SER A 97 -23.27 -29.00 -14.58
CA SER A 97 -23.13 -29.73 -15.85
C SER A 97 -22.50 -28.84 -16.91
N TRP A 98 -21.86 -29.44 -17.92
CA TRP A 98 -21.28 -28.66 -19.03
C TRP A 98 -22.33 -27.85 -19.79
N ASP A 99 -23.59 -28.32 -19.83
CA ASP A 99 -24.71 -27.61 -20.47
C ASP A 99 -25.26 -26.45 -19.62
N ALA A 100 -25.20 -26.55 -18.30
CA ALA A 100 -25.67 -25.51 -17.37
C ALA A 100 -24.59 -24.45 -17.06
N CYS A 101 -23.37 -24.67 -17.51
CA CYS A 101 -22.28 -23.71 -17.36
C CYS A 101 -22.55 -22.48 -18.21
N ALA A 102 -22.34 -21.28 -17.67
CA ALA A 102 -22.56 -20.00 -18.35
C ALA A 102 -21.60 -19.71 -19.54
N THR A 103 -20.87 -20.71 -20.02
CA THR A 103 -19.94 -20.60 -21.15
C THR A 103 -20.64 -20.79 -22.48
N ARG A 104 -20.43 -19.87 -23.41
CA ARG A 104 -20.83 -20.05 -24.80
C ARG A 104 -19.80 -20.96 -25.48
N GLY A 105 -20.17 -22.14 -25.98
CA GLY A 105 -19.31 -22.97 -26.85
C GLY A 105 -18.93 -24.37 -26.32
N GLY A 106 -18.32 -25.19 -27.20
CA GLY A 106 -18.01 -26.61 -26.98
C GLY A 106 -16.71 -26.93 -26.23
N ARG A 107 -16.02 -25.92 -25.66
CA ARG A 107 -14.67 -26.04 -25.07
C ARG A 107 -14.52 -27.17 -24.04
N TYR A 108 -15.56 -27.43 -23.24
CA TYR A 108 -15.56 -28.48 -22.22
C TYR A 108 -16.48 -29.67 -22.56
N ARG A 109 -17.57 -29.42 -23.29
CA ARG A 109 -18.59 -30.43 -23.56
C ARG A 109 -18.18 -31.41 -24.66
N ASP A 110 -17.53 -30.90 -25.70
CA ASP A 110 -17.33 -31.64 -26.96
C ASP A 110 -15.88 -32.15 -27.10
N VAL A 111 -15.15 -32.29 -25.98
CA VAL A 111 -13.75 -32.72 -25.91
C VAL A 111 -13.57 -34.00 -25.09
N PRO A 112 -12.65 -34.91 -25.49
CA PRO A 112 -12.31 -36.08 -24.69
C PRO A 112 -11.84 -35.70 -23.28
N PHE A 113 -12.19 -36.50 -22.28
CA PHE A 113 -11.83 -36.23 -20.88
C PHE A 113 -10.32 -36.02 -20.67
N ALA A 114 -9.48 -36.78 -21.39
CA ALA A 114 -8.02 -36.64 -21.33
C ALA A 114 -7.52 -35.28 -21.83
N GLU A 115 -8.20 -34.67 -22.81
CA GLU A 115 -7.88 -33.32 -23.30
C GLU A 115 -8.42 -32.25 -22.36
N LEU A 116 -9.61 -32.48 -21.78
CA LEU A 116 -10.16 -31.59 -20.76
C LEU A 116 -9.22 -31.47 -19.55
N GLN A 117 -8.63 -32.58 -19.11
CA GLN A 117 -7.62 -32.59 -18.05
C GLN A 117 -6.31 -31.87 -18.44
N ARG A 118 -6.07 -31.59 -19.72
CA ARG A 118 -4.91 -30.82 -20.18
C ARG A 118 -5.15 -29.32 -20.22
N LEU A 119 -6.41 -28.87 -20.12
CA LEU A 119 -6.75 -27.45 -20.14
C LEU A 119 -6.06 -26.72 -18.97
N PRO A 120 -5.49 -25.55 -19.22
CA PRO A 120 -4.68 -24.87 -18.22
C PRO A 120 -5.48 -24.39 -17.01
N GLU A 121 -6.69 -23.87 -17.24
CA GLU A 121 -7.61 -23.51 -16.16
C GLU A 121 -8.09 -24.73 -15.34
N VAL A 122 -7.93 -25.95 -15.86
CA VAL A 122 -8.25 -27.20 -15.16
C VAL A 122 -7.04 -27.75 -14.41
N ARG A 123 -5.81 -27.49 -14.86
CA ARG A 123 -4.58 -28.04 -14.24
C ARG A 123 -3.95 -27.10 -13.22
N SER A 124 -4.13 -25.80 -13.39
CA SER A 124 -3.42 -24.82 -12.59
C SER A 124 -4.27 -24.31 -11.42
N ALA A 125 -3.59 -23.97 -10.32
CA ALA A 125 -4.19 -23.20 -9.23
C ALA A 125 -4.38 -21.73 -9.65
N THR A 126 -3.51 -21.23 -10.53
CA THR A 126 -3.54 -19.88 -11.05
C THR A 126 -3.58 -19.84 -12.56
N TYR A 127 -4.39 -18.96 -13.13
CA TYR A 127 -4.37 -18.64 -14.55
C TYR A 127 -4.94 -17.24 -14.79
N SER A 128 -4.57 -16.65 -15.92
CA SER A 128 -4.99 -15.30 -16.32
C SER A 128 -5.58 -15.31 -17.72
N PHE A 129 -6.41 -14.33 -18.05
CA PHE A 129 -6.92 -14.14 -19.41
C PHE A 129 -7.32 -12.70 -19.66
N ASP A 130 -7.26 -12.28 -20.92
CA ASP A 130 -7.71 -10.96 -21.34
C ASP A 130 -9.23 -10.99 -21.51
N ILE A 131 -9.92 -10.07 -20.85
CA ILE A 131 -11.32 -9.73 -21.06
C ILE A 131 -11.43 -8.83 -22.30
N ALA A 132 -10.54 -7.84 -22.42
CA ALA A 132 -10.49 -6.91 -23.55
C ALA A 132 -9.03 -6.51 -23.83
N ARG A 133 -8.74 -6.19 -25.10
CA ARG A 133 -7.42 -5.76 -25.57
C ARG A 133 -7.58 -4.66 -26.61
N GLU A 134 -6.82 -3.59 -26.46
CA GLU A 134 -6.81 -2.42 -27.34
C GLU A 134 -5.35 -2.01 -27.63
N VAL A 135 -5.02 -1.65 -28.87
CA VAL A 135 -3.72 -1.08 -29.23
C VAL A 135 -3.84 0.44 -29.21
N ILE A 136 -3.05 1.09 -28.36
CA ILE A 136 -3.14 2.54 -28.09
C ILE A 136 -1.99 3.36 -28.68
N SER A 137 -0.95 2.72 -29.25
CA SER A 137 0.10 3.40 -30.01
C SER A 137 -0.27 3.61 -31.48
N THR A 138 0.10 4.75 -32.07
CA THR A 138 0.24 4.87 -33.54
C THR A 138 1.50 4.12 -33.97
N PRO A 139 1.46 3.31 -35.05
CA PRO A 139 2.66 2.62 -35.53
C PRO A 139 3.76 3.64 -35.84
N VAL A 140 5.00 3.36 -35.41
CA VAL A 140 6.16 4.09 -35.92
C VAL A 140 6.20 3.78 -37.42
N PRO A 141 6.06 4.77 -38.32
CA PRO A 141 6.16 4.49 -39.74
C PRO A 141 7.55 3.90 -39.99
N ALA A 142 7.60 2.77 -40.70
CA ALA A 142 8.87 2.21 -41.16
C ALA A 142 9.68 3.31 -41.85
N PRO A 143 11.02 3.33 -41.76
CA PRO A 143 11.82 4.32 -42.47
C PRO A 143 11.46 4.27 -43.97
N GLY A 144 10.76 5.29 -44.46
CA GLY A 144 10.29 5.36 -45.86
C GLY A 144 8.79 5.12 -46.11
N ALA A 145 7.96 4.88 -45.09
CA ALA A 145 6.50 4.83 -45.26
C ALA A 145 5.88 6.23 -45.07
N HIS A 146 5.65 6.94 -46.19
CA HIS A 146 4.79 8.13 -46.21
C HIS A 146 3.33 7.70 -46.00
N GLU A 147 2.73 8.04 -44.85
CA GLU A 147 1.27 8.14 -44.78
C GLU A 147 0.85 9.34 -45.64
N ALA A 148 -0.05 9.10 -46.60
CA ALA A 148 -0.56 10.16 -47.46
C ALA A 148 -1.31 11.18 -46.58
N GLY A 149 -0.73 12.37 -46.45
CA GLY A 149 -1.29 13.45 -45.65
C GLY A 149 -2.51 14.06 -46.34
N ILE A 150 -3.26 14.88 -45.62
CA ILE A 150 -4.35 15.70 -46.19
C ILE A 150 -3.85 16.60 -47.35
N ASP A 151 -2.54 16.80 -47.43
CA ASP A 151 -1.85 17.53 -48.51
C ASP A 151 -1.77 16.76 -49.83
N ASP A 152 -2.07 15.45 -49.84
CA ASP A 152 -2.14 14.62 -51.07
C ASP A 152 -3.53 14.63 -51.73
N VAL A 153 -4.51 15.33 -51.14
CA VAL A 153 -5.83 15.53 -51.75
C VAL A 153 -5.79 16.82 -52.57
N ALA A 154 -6.06 16.70 -53.88
CA ALA A 154 -6.09 17.82 -54.80
C ALA A 154 -6.94 18.99 -54.24
N PRO A 155 -6.51 20.27 -54.40
CA PRO A 155 -7.14 21.43 -53.77
C PRO A 155 -8.66 21.56 -53.97
N ASP A 156 -9.20 20.98 -55.03
CA ASP A 156 -10.59 21.16 -55.46
C ASP A 156 -11.59 20.12 -54.90
N ASP A 157 -11.15 19.08 -54.17
CA ASP A 157 -12.05 18.04 -53.63
C ASP A 157 -12.49 18.32 -52.19
N TRP A 158 -13.21 19.43 -52.01
CA TRP A 158 -13.72 19.90 -50.71
C TRP A 158 -14.65 18.89 -50.01
N ARG A 159 -15.29 17.98 -50.76
CA ARG A 159 -16.18 16.96 -50.20
C ARG A 159 -15.41 15.87 -49.47
N ARG A 160 -14.27 15.40 -50.00
CA ARG A 160 -13.42 14.42 -49.31
C ARG A 160 -12.72 15.02 -48.09
N ARG A 161 -12.34 16.30 -48.15
CA ARG A 161 -11.84 17.05 -46.98
C ARG A 161 -12.91 17.14 -45.91
N ALA A 162 -14.11 17.61 -46.26
CA ALA A 162 -15.23 17.71 -45.33
C ALA A 162 -15.65 16.34 -44.76
N ASP A 163 -15.61 15.25 -45.54
CA ASP A 163 -15.89 13.90 -45.05
C ASP A 163 -14.76 13.33 -44.17
N ALA A 164 -13.49 13.62 -44.45
CA ALA A 164 -12.37 13.23 -43.59
C ALA A 164 -12.40 13.98 -42.25
N GLU A 165 -12.76 15.26 -42.28
CA GLU A 165 -12.89 16.14 -41.13
C GLU A 165 -14.17 15.81 -40.32
N ARG A 166 -15.26 15.47 -41.01
CA ARG A 166 -16.49 14.95 -40.41
C ARG A 166 -16.27 13.56 -39.80
N ARG A 167 -15.47 12.66 -40.42
CA ARG A 167 -15.07 11.36 -39.84
C ARG A 167 -14.15 11.53 -38.61
N ARG A 168 -13.25 12.52 -38.63
CA ARG A 168 -12.46 12.92 -37.45
C ARG A 168 -13.35 13.41 -36.30
N ARG A 169 -14.39 14.21 -36.61
CA ARG A 169 -15.34 14.75 -35.62
C ARG A 169 -16.44 13.76 -35.19
N SER A 170 -16.79 12.77 -36.03
CA SER A 170 -17.91 11.85 -35.80
C SER A 170 -17.51 10.52 -35.18
N SER A 171 -16.23 10.23 -35.05
CA SER A 171 -15.75 9.14 -34.21
C SER A 171 -15.32 9.78 -32.89
N PRO A 172 -16.09 9.65 -31.79
CA PRO A 172 -15.50 9.89 -30.50
C PRO A 172 -14.41 8.84 -30.36
N ARG A 173 -13.15 9.22 -30.58
CA ARG A 173 -12.05 8.50 -29.98
C ARG A 173 -12.25 8.76 -28.48
N ARG A 174 -13.06 7.94 -27.82
CA ARG A 174 -13.03 7.83 -26.36
C ARG A 174 -11.59 7.45 -26.06
N SER A 175 -10.78 8.43 -25.66
CA SER A 175 -9.47 8.11 -25.15
C SER A 175 -9.72 7.61 -23.74
N ASP A 176 -9.78 6.29 -23.54
CA ASP A 176 -9.83 5.72 -22.19
C ASP A 176 -8.44 5.84 -21.49
N GLY A 177 -7.73 6.94 -21.74
CA GLY A 177 -6.43 7.33 -21.20
C GLY A 177 -6.41 7.38 -19.67
N ARG A 178 -5.23 7.57 -19.11
CA ARG A 178 -5.07 7.88 -17.68
C ARG A 178 -4.60 9.32 -17.50
N ALA A 179 -4.86 9.92 -16.35
CA ALA A 179 -4.28 11.21 -16.01
C ALA A 179 -3.33 11.15 -14.82
N VAL A 180 -2.35 12.05 -14.83
CA VAL A 180 -1.59 12.45 -13.65
C VAL A 180 -1.92 13.91 -13.37
N VAL A 181 -2.60 14.17 -12.26
CA VAL A 181 -2.94 15.51 -11.81
C VAL A 181 -2.07 15.86 -10.62
N ILE A 182 -1.42 17.01 -10.65
CA ILE A 182 -0.44 17.41 -9.64
C ILE A 182 -0.98 18.65 -8.94
N ILE A 183 -1.08 18.59 -7.61
CA ILE A 183 -1.50 19.71 -6.76
C ILE A 183 -0.31 20.18 -5.95
N VAL A 184 0.10 21.44 -6.10
CA VAL A 184 1.31 22.00 -5.47
C VAL A 184 0.94 23.14 -4.51
N ASP A 185 1.29 22.98 -3.25
CA ASP A 185 1.26 24.07 -2.26
C ASP A 185 2.49 24.98 -2.48
N LEU A 186 2.23 26.20 -2.92
CA LEU A 186 3.26 27.22 -3.17
C LEU A 186 3.32 28.28 -2.05
N ASN A 187 2.64 28.07 -0.93
CA ASN A 187 2.76 28.95 0.23
C ASN A 187 4.16 28.83 0.84
N ASP A 188 4.81 29.98 1.04
CA ASP A 188 6.18 30.09 1.56
C ASP A 188 7.22 29.33 0.70
N ALA A 189 6.93 29.15 -0.60
CA ALA A 189 7.81 28.43 -1.52
C ALA A 189 9.08 29.24 -1.86
N SER A 190 10.24 28.65 -1.55
CA SER A 190 11.54 29.10 -2.06
C SER A 190 11.70 28.81 -3.55
N GLU A 191 12.62 29.49 -4.23
CA GLU A 191 12.93 29.15 -5.62
C GLU A 191 13.48 27.72 -5.75
N GLU A 192 14.27 27.25 -4.78
CA GLU A 192 14.75 25.86 -4.71
C GLU A 192 13.60 24.85 -4.70
N TYR A 193 12.53 25.12 -3.96
CA TYR A 193 11.35 24.27 -3.95
C TYR A 193 10.57 24.34 -5.26
N CYS A 194 10.44 25.53 -5.85
CA CYS A 194 9.84 25.67 -7.17
C CYS A 194 10.62 24.84 -8.22
N GLU A 195 11.95 24.89 -8.20
CA GLU A 195 12.79 24.07 -9.09
C GLU A 195 12.65 22.57 -8.82
N LEU A 196 12.56 22.17 -7.55
CA LEU A 196 12.27 20.79 -7.18
C LEU A 196 10.94 20.33 -7.77
N MET A 197 9.89 21.16 -7.69
CA MET A 197 8.57 20.85 -8.25
C MET A 197 8.59 20.80 -9.78
N ARG A 198 9.26 21.75 -10.47
CA ARG A 198 9.45 21.70 -11.93
C ARG A 198 10.16 20.41 -12.35
N THR A 199 11.27 20.08 -11.69
CA THR A 199 12.04 18.85 -11.94
C THR A 199 11.20 17.60 -11.68
N MET A 200 10.42 17.58 -10.60
CA MET A 200 9.52 16.46 -10.28
C MET A 200 8.44 16.28 -11.35
N ILE A 201 7.75 17.36 -11.77
CA ILE A 201 6.70 17.30 -12.79
C ILE A 201 7.28 16.81 -14.12
N MET A 202 8.45 17.33 -14.49
CA MET A 202 9.13 16.88 -15.71
C MET A 202 9.58 15.42 -15.63
N GLY A 203 10.05 14.98 -14.47
CA GLY A 203 10.31 13.57 -14.20
C GLY A 203 9.04 12.71 -14.33
N CYS A 204 7.86 13.21 -13.96
CA CYS A 204 6.60 12.51 -14.17
C CYS A 204 6.23 12.37 -15.65
N VAL A 205 6.40 13.44 -16.43
CA VAL A 205 6.17 13.43 -17.89
C VAL A 205 7.12 12.46 -18.58
N GLU A 206 8.39 12.44 -18.17
CA GLU A 206 9.40 11.51 -18.68
C GLU A 206 9.12 10.05 -18.28
N ALA A 207 8.73 9.80 -17.03
CA ALA A 207 8.38 8.47 -16.52
C ALA A 207 7.30 7.78 -17.37
N LEU A 208 6.41 8.56 -17.97
CA LEU A 208 5.27 8.06 -18.75
C LEU A 208 5.40 8.40 -20.25
N ALA A 209 6.61 8.68 -20.71
CA ALA A 209 6.86 9.07 -22.09
C ALA A 209 6.41 7.99 -23.10
N GLY A 210 5.60 8.42 -24.07
CA GLY A 210 5.07 7.54 -25.12
C GLY A 210 3.83 6.73 -24.70
N GLU A 211 3.26 6.99 -23.52
CA GLU A 211 1.93 6.52 -23.14
C GLU A 211 0.87 7.61 -23.37
N ASP A 212 -0.38 7.21 -23.66
CA ASP A 212 -1.52 8.13 -23.77
C ASP A 212 -1.97 8.59 -22.37
N VAL A 213 -1.22 9.54 -21.81
CA VAL A 213 -1.41 10.10 -20.48
C VAL A 213 -1.66 11.60 -20.56
N ARG A 214 -2.68 12.06 -19.85
CA ARG A 214 -2.96 13.50 -19.66
C ARG A 214 -2.27 14.02 -18.41
N PHE A 215 -1.81 15.26 -18.42
CA PHE A 215 -1.19 15.91 -17.26
C PHE A 215 -1.92 17.18 -16.89
N GLY A 216 -2.29 17.34 -15.63
CA GLY A 216 -2.86 18.59 -15.11
C GLY A 216 -2.04 19.09 -13.93
N VAL A 217 -1.84 20.40 -13.82
CA VAL A 217 -1.09 21.00 -12.71
C VAL A 217 -1.88 22.15 -12.10
N PHE A 218 -2.19 21.98 -10.82
CA PHE A 218 -2.91 22.90 -9.97
C PHE A 218 -1.94 23.36 -8.89
N ALA A 219 -1.86 24.65 -8.63
CA ALA A 219 -1.04 25.21 -7.57
C ALA A 219 -1.87 26.18 -6.74
N PHE A 220 -1.50 26.43 -5.49
CA PHE A 220 -2.22 27.41 -4.68
C PHE A 220 -1.30 28.19 -3.75
N ARG A 221 -1.69 29.44 -3.48
CA ARG A 221 -1.02 30.39 -2.60
C ARG A 221 -2.06 31.24 -1.89
N GLY A 222 -2.03 31.27 -0.57
CA GLY A 222 -3.04 31.97 0.21
C GLY A 222 -4.43 31.45 -0.12
N ASP A 223 -5.28 32.37 -0.59
CA ASP A 223 -6.64 32.11 -1.03
C ASP A 223 -6.78 31.94 -2.56
N ALA A 224 -5.67 31.87 -3.31
CA ALA A 224 -5.68 31.77 -4.76
C ALA A 224 -5.33 30.35 -5.24
N LEU A 225 -6.16 29.82 -6.15
CA LEU A 225 -5.89 28.66 -6.98
C LEU A 225 -5.34 29.13 -8.33
N GLU A 226 -4.22 28.55 -8.75
CA GLU A 226 -3.53 28.77 -10.02
C GLU A 226 -3.53 27.45 -10.80
N VAL A 227 -4.21 27.40 -11.96
CA VAL A 227 -4.25 26.21 -12.83
C VAL A 227 -3.46 26.49 -14.09
N LEU A 228 -2.47 25.65 -14.35
CA LEU A 228 -1.67 25.72 -15.57
C LEU A 228 -2.51 25.24 -16.75
N HIS A 229 -2.50 26.01 -17.83
CA HIS A 229 -3.12 25.62 -19.09
C HIS A 229 -2.17 25.83 -20.26
N VAL A 230 -2.39 25.05 -21.31
CA VAL A 230 -1.58 25.00 -22.52
C VAL A 230 -2.41 25.48 -23.72
N ASP A 231 -1.88 26.41 -24.52
CA ASP A 231 -2.48 26.76 -25.82
C ASP A 231 -1.80 25.93 -26.93
N ALA A 232 -2.50 24.92 -27.42
CA ALA A 232 -1.96 23.99 -28.43
C ALA A 232 -1.67 24.64 -29.81
N ASP A 233 -2.20 25.84 -30.08
CA ASP A 233 -2.06 26.53 -31.38
C ASP A 233 -1.00 27.66 -31.39
N ALA A 234 -0.28 27.87 -30.29
CA ALA A 234 0.84 28.81 -30.23
C ALA A 234 2.05 28.26 -31.04
N ARG A 235 1.91 28.25 -32.36
CA ARG A 235 3.02 27.98 -33.29
C ARG A 235 4.09 29.01 -33.04
N GLY A 236 5.28 28.54 -32.66
CA GLY A 236 6.43 29.35 -32.27
C GLY A 236 6.56 30.67 -33.03
N GLY A 237 6.41 31.77 -32.30
CA GLY A 237 6.51 33.10 -32.87
C GLY A 237 6.08 34.19 -31.89
N GLY A 238 7.05 34.68 -31.11
CA GLY A 238 7.09 36.05 -30.58
C GLY A 238 6.15 36.40 -29.42
N ASP A 239 6.75 36.74 -28.27
CA ASP A 239 6.17 37.58 -27.21
C ASP A 239 4.80 37.11 -26.68
N ALA A 240 4.70 35.84 -26.27
CA ALA A 240 3.59 35.41 -25.43
C ALA A 240 3.79 35.98 -24.02
N ASP A 241 2.92 36.90 -23.60
CA ASP A 241 2.88 37.39 -22.23
C ASP A 241 2.89 36.20 -21.25
N ALA A 242 3.95 36.09 -20.44
CA ALA A 242 4.16 35.02 -19.45
C ALA A 242 3.03 34.87 -18.42
N ASN A 243 2.06 35.78 -18.42
CA ASN A 243 0.90 35.81 -17.53
C ASN A 243 -0.36 35.15 -18.16
N ASN A 244 -0.28 34.63 -19.39
CA ASN A 244 -1.41 34.10 -20.16
C ASN A 244 -1.51 32.55 -20.18
N SER A 245 -0.70 31.84 -19.39
CA SER A 245 -0.68 30.37 -19.28
C SER A 245 -1.24 29.83 -17.94
N VAL A 246 -1.80 30.72 -17.11
CA VAL A 246 -2.29 30.37 -15.76
C VAL A 246 -3.69 30.95 -15.54
N ILE A 247 -4.66 30.07 -15.27
CA ILE A 247 -6.00 30.44 -14.81
C ILE A 247 -5.92 30.70 -13.30
N ARG A 248 -6.33 31.89 -12.84
CA ARG A 248 -6.37 32.22 -11.41
C ARG A 248 -7.80 32.35 -10.89
N LEU A 249 -8.13 31.59 -9.84
CA LEU A 249 -9.39 31.65 -9.13
C LEU A 249 -9.13 32.03 -7.67
N ARG A 250 -9.97 32.91 -7.09
CA ARG A 250 -9.87 33.29 -5.67
C ARG A 250 -10.96 32.59 -4.86
N TYR A 251 -10.56 32.00 -3.75
CA TYR A 251 -11.42 31.37 -2.76
C TYR A 251 -11.94 32.42 -1.77
N PHE A 252 -13.22 32.32 -1.41
CA PHE A 252 -13.85 33.21 -0.44
C PHE A 252 -14.42 32.40 0.73
N ASP A 253 -13.93 32.65 1.95
CA ASP A 253 -14.39 32.01 3.20
C ASP A 253 -15.04 32.99 4.20
N THR A 254 -14.85 34.30 4.03
CA THR A 254 -15.34 35.34 4.94
C THR A 254 -16.73 35.87 4.59
N HIS A 255 -17.42 35.26 3.63
CA HIS A 255 -18.76 35.71 3.28
C HIS A 255 -19.74 35.35 4.41
N ALA A 256 -20.58 36.30 4.84
CA ALA A 256 -21.61 36.09 5.88
C ALA A 256 -22.67 35.02 5.54
N ASN A 257 -22.62 34.45 4.32
CA ASN A 257 -23.52 33.40 3.88
C ASN A 257 -22.66 32.20 3.49
N ALA A 258 -22.74 31.12 4.26
CA ALA A 258 -21.98 29.89 4.03
C ALA A 258 -22.22 29.28 2.63
N LYS A 259 -23.37 29.55 2.01
CA LYS A 259 -23.67 29.11 0.63
C LYS A 259 -22.86 29.84 -0.45
N LYS A 260 -22.14 30.90 -0.08
CA LYS A 260 -21.24 31.65 -0.97
C LYS A 260 -19.77 31.41 -0.63
N HIS A 261 -19.48 30.46 0.27
CA HIS A 261 -18.11 29.99 0.48
C HIS A 261 -17.69 29.14 -0.72
N GLY A 262 -16.51 29.39 -1.28
CA GLY A 262 -16.06 28.71 -2.49
C GLY A 262 -15.38 29.62 -3.52
N PHE A 263 -15.02 29.03 -4.65
CA PHE A 263 -14.61 29.77 -5.83
C PHE A 263 -15.85 30.36 -6.52
N ILE A 264 -15.75 31.60 -7.00
CA ILE A 264 -16.86 32.27 -7.72
C ILE A 264 -17.16 31.59 -9.07
N ARG A 265 -16.14 31.00 -9.69
CA ARG A 265 -16.23 30.27 -10.97
C ARG A 265 -15.48 28.96 -10.82
N ARG A 266 -15.89 27.93 -11.56
CA ARG A 266 -15.12 26.69 -11.69
C ARG A 266 -14.02 26.85 -12.73
N VAL A 267 -12.99 26.02 -12.63
CA VAL A 267 -11.91 25.90 -13.61
C VAL A 267 -12.50 25.59 -14.97
N ARG A 268 -13.43 24.62 -15.06
CA ARG A 268 -14.13 24.27 -16.31
C ARG A 268 -14.73 25.48 -17.04
N ASP A 269 -15.29 26.44 -16.30
CA ASP A 269 -15.92 27.64 -16.88
C ASP A 269 -14.89 28.71 -17.28
N ALA A 270 -13.67 28.62 -16.75
CA ALA A 270 -12.55 29.50 -17.05
C ALA A 270 -11.61 28.94 -18.12
N VAL A 271 -11.72 27.64 -18.43
CA VAL A 271 -10.93 27.02 -19.50
C VAL A 271 -11.32 27.62 -20.85
N PRO A 272 -10.36 28.13 -21.66
CA PRO A 272 -10.68 28.87 -22.88
C PRO A 272 -11.42 28.07 -23.95
N ARG A 273 -11.08 26.78 -24.15
CA ARG A 273 -11.64 25.99 -25.25
C ARG A 273 -12.11 24.60 -24.82
N SER A 274 -11.23 23.82 -24.20
CA SER A 274 -11.46 22.40 -23.91
C SER A 274 -10.72 21.99 -22.65
N LEU A 275 -11.23 20.99 -21.93
CA LEU A 275 -10.52 20.40 -20.79
C LEU A 275 -9.12 19.88 -21.16
N GLU A 276 -8.86 19.60 -22.44
CA GLU A 276 -7.51 19.27 -22.92
C GLU A 276 -6.49 20.41 -22.75
N ASP A 277 -6.93 21.66 -22.61
CA ASP A 277 -6.05 22.81 -22.36
C ASP A 277 -5.46 22.74 -20.93
N VAL A 278 -6.21 22.21 -19.95
CA VAL A 278 -5.76 22.01 -18.56
C VAL A 278 -5.33 20.57 -18.26
N LEU A 279 -5.66 19.65 -19.17
CA LEU A 279 -5.24 18.24 -19.15
C LEU A 279 -4.61 17.85 -20.50
N PRO A 280 -3.51 18.52 -20.92
CA PRO A 280 -2.83 18.21 -22.17
C PRO A 280 -2.30 16.78 -22.20
N SER A 281 -2.34 16.16 -23.39
CA SER A 281 -1.71 14.86 -23.62
C SER A 281 -0.19 15.00 -23.70
N ALA A 282 0.54 14.17 -22.95
CA ALA A 282 2.00 14.12 -23.02
C ALA A 282 2.53 13.65 -24.39
N LEU A 283 1.73 12.92 -25.17
CA LEU A 283 2.11 12.47 -26.51
C LEU A 283 2.24 13.62 -27.51
N THR A 284 1.33 14.58 -27.44
CA THR A 284 1.21 15.66 -28.42
C THR A 284 1.65 17.02 -27.89
N GLY A 285 1.66 17.20 -26.56
CA GLY A 285 1.82 18.49 -25.90
C GLY A 285 3.02 18.61 -24.98
N ARG A 286 4.00 17.70 -25.02
CA ARG A 286 5.14 17.71 -24.08
C ARG A 286 5.87 19.06 -23.97
N ALA A 287 6.29 19.64 -25.11
CA ALA A 287 7.01 20.92 -25.11
C ALA A 287 6.17 22.07 -24.54
N ALA A 288 4.85 22.00 -24.70
CA ALA A 288 3.94 23.02 -24.22
C ALA A 288 3.62 22.85 -22.72
N ILE A 289 3.64 21.60 -22.21
CA ILE A 289 3.66 21.30 -20.78
C ILE A 289 4.95 21.84 -20.15
N GLU A 290 6.10 21.60 -20.78
CA GLU A 290 7.41 22.11 -20.34
C GLU A 290 7.40 23.63 -20.18
N ASP A 291 6.98 24.36 -21.21
CA ASP A 291 6.91 25.82 -21.18
C ASP A 291 5.90 26.34 -20.14
N ALA A 292 4.72 25.70 -20.03
CA ALA A 292 3.74 26.08 -19.01
C ALA A 292 4.29 25.91 -17.59
N VAL A 293 4.91 24.75 -17.29
CA VAL A 293 5.46 24.44 -15.97
C VAL A 293 6.58 25.42 -15.58
N GLU A 294 7.49 25.71 -16.52
CA GLU A 294 8.57 26.69 -16.33
C GLU A 294 8.00 28.08 -16.01
N ASN A 295 6.95 28.48 -16.73
CA ASN A 295 6.38 29.81 -16.61
C ASN A 295 5.43 30.00 -15.42
N GLY A 296 4.69 28.97 -15.00
CA GLY A 296 3.66 29.10 -13.98
C GLY A 296 4.12 28.79 -12.55
N LEU A 297 5.14 27.94 -12.34
CA LEU A 297 5.61 27.58 -10.99
C LEU A 297 6.76 28.46 -10.51
N ARG A 298 6.53 29.75 -10.25
CA ARG A 298 7.59 30.70 -9.81
C ARG A 298 7.58 30.93 -8.30
N SER A 299 8.71 31.25 -7.65
CA SER A 299 8.64 31.79 -6.28
C SER A 299 7.92 33.15 -6.30
N GLY A 300 7.02 33.37 -5.36
CA GLY A 300 6.26 34.62 -5.25
C GLY A 300 6.64 35.33 -3.96
N SER A 301 6.86 36.64 -4.00
CA SER A 301 6.84 37.40 -2.75
C SER A 301 5.40 37.46 -2.26
N SER A 302 5.17 37.02 -1.02
CA SER A 302 3.93 37.31 -0.31
C SER A 302 3.83 38.83 -0.09
N GLY A 303 3.36 39.55 -1.10
CA GLY A 303 3.42 41.02 -1.18
C GLY A 303 2.13 41.59 -1.76
N GLY A 304 1.40 42.32 -0.92
CA GLY A 304 0.03 42.77 -1.16
C GLY A 304 -0.16 43.65 -2.39
N GLY A 305 -1.17 43.30 -3.19
CA GLY A 305 -1.85 44.24 -4.07
C GLY A 305 -2.73 45.17 -3.26
N THR A 306 -2.24 46.37 -3.02
CA THR A 306 -2.99 47.50 -2.46
C THR A 306 -4.25 47.80 -3.27
N SER A 307 -5.42 47.79 -2.61
CA SER A 307 -6.51 48.72 -2.94
C SER A 307 -6.74 49.61 -1.72
N SER A 308 -6.51 50.90 -1.94
CA SER A 308 -6.49 52.01 -0.99
C SER A 308 -7.73 52.16 -0.09
N GLY A 309 -7.49 52.44 1.21
CA GLY A 309 -8.36 53.29 2.03
C GLY A 309 -8.50 52.88 3.50
N GLY A 310 -7.67 53.42 4.39
CA GLY A 310 -7.93 53.40 5.84
C GLY A 310 -6.68 53.39 6.72
N THR A 311 -6.40 54.51 7.37
CA THR A 311 -5.26 54.79 8.25
C THR A 311 -5.40 54.21 9.66
N HIS A 312 -4.22 53.98 10.28
CA HIS A 312 -3.90 53.75 11.70
C HIS A 312 -3.97 52.33 12.29
N GLY A 313 -2.82 51.84 12.79
CA GLY A 313 -2.76 50.80 13.82
C GLY A 313 -1.46 49.98 13.88
N SER A 314 -0.53 50.42 14.73
CA SER A 314 0.51 49.65 15.46
C SER A 314 1.25 48.47 14.78
N SER A 315 2.56 48.65 14.66
CA SER A 315 3.58 47.59 14.56
C SER A 315 3.47 46.60 15.74
N SER A 316 3.05 45.38 15.44
CA SER A 316 3.26 44.21 16.31
C SER A 316 3.85 43.08 15.46
N GLY A 317 4.81 42.35 16.03
CA GLY A 317 5.63 41.38 15.30
C GLY A 317 4.81 40.30 14.61
N PHE A 318 5.10 40.09 13.32
CA PHE A 318 4.51 39.03 12.52
C PHE A 318 5.05 37.67 12.97
N SER A 319 4.21 36.87 13.63
CA SER A 319 4.39 35.44 13.75
C SER A 319 4.05 34.76 12.41
N SER A 320 4.80 33.71 12.06
CA SER A 320 4.74 32.87 10.85
C SER A 320 3.38 32.14 10.59
N GLY A 321 2.24 32.64 11.06
CA GLY A 321 0.99 31.88 11.21
C GLY A 321 -0.24 32.37 10.43
N ASP A 322 -0.11 33.27 9.44
CA ASP A 322 -1.27 33.95 8.83
C ASP A 322 -1.49 33.66 7.32
N THR A 323 -0.71 32.73 6.74
CA THR A 323 -0.91 32.29 5.35
C THR A 323 -2.02 31.25 5.26
N LYS A 324 -3.09 31.57 4.53
CA LYS A 324 -4.20 30.63 4.25
C LYS A 324 -3.72 29.47 3.37
N ARG A 325 -4.07 28.24 3.73
CA ARG A 325 -3.78 27.00 3.00
C ARG A 325 -5.09 26.28 2.70
N ILE A 326 -5.62 26.49 1.50
CA ILE A 326 -6.97 26.07 1.05
C ILE A 326 -6.97 24.73 0.31
N PHE A 327 -6.25 23.72 0.81
CA PHE A 327 -6.06 22.45 0.09
C PHE A 327 -7.38 21.74 -0.23
N GLY A 328 -8.32 21.62 0.72
CA GLY A 328 -9.59 20.93 0.46
C GLY A 328 -10.40 21.56 -0.69
N PRO A 329 -10.65 22.89 -0.70
CA PRO A 329 -11.26 23.54 -1.85
C PRO A 329 -10.53 23.29 -3.19
N VAL A 330 -9.19 23.31 -3.19
CA VAL A 330 -8.38 23.05 -4.39
C VAL A 330 -8.54 21.59 -4.86
N LEU A 331 -8.57 20.65 -3.92
CA LEU A 331 -8.79 19.24 -4.19
C LEU A 331 -10.17 19.00 -4.80
N ASP A 332 -11.23 19.58 -4.23
CA ASP A 332 -12.59 19.46 -4.78
C ASP A 332 -12.67 19.98 -6.21
N GLU A 333 -12.01 21.10 -6.52
CA GLU A 333 -12.01 21.65 -7.87
C GLU A 333 -11.20 20.79 -8.86
N ALA A 334 -10.03 20.29 -8.44
CA ALA A 334 -9.24 19.37 -9.26
C ALA A 334 -9.99 18.06 -9.54
N LEU A 335 -10.68 17.51 -8.55
CA LEU A 335 -11.53 16.33 -8.71
C LEU A 335 -12.73 16.62 -9.63
N GLY A 336 -13.34 17.81 -9.53
CA GLY A 336 -14.41 18.23 -10.44
C GLY A 336 -13.96 18.25 -11.90
N VAL A 337 -12.74 18.75 -12.18
CA VAL A 337 -12.15 18.71 -13.53
C VAL A 337 -11.91 17.28 -14.01
N ILE A 338 -11.49 16.37 -13.13
CA ILE A 338 -11.31 14.94 -13.46
C ILE A 338 -12.65 14.27 -13.77
N GLU A 339 -13.68 14.51 -12.95
CA GLU A 339 -15.03 13.99 -13.16
C GLU A 339 -15.60 14.48 -14.51
N ASP A 340 -15.46 15.77 -14.78
CA ASP A 340 -15.87 16.37 -16.06
C ASP A 340 -15.13 15.73 -17.26
N ALA A 341 -13.84 15.40 -17.10
CA ALA A 341 -13.04 14.72 -18.11
C ALA A 341 -13.41 13.24 -18.30
N PHE A 342 -13.86 12.55 -17.24
CA PHE A 342 -14.44 11.20 -17.33
C PHE A 342 -15.75 11.22 -18.12
N ASP A 343 -16.62 12.19 -17.86
CA ASP A 343 -17.90 12.35 -18.56
C ASP A 343 -17.71 12.65 -20.06
N GLU A 344 -16.68 13.44 -20.40
CA GLU A 344 -16.28 13.70 -21.79
C GLU A 344 -15.55 12.51 -22.45
N GLY A 345 -15.19 11.47 -21.68
CA GLY A 345 -14.48 10.30 -22.18
C GLY A 345 -13.03 10.57 -22.59
N LEU A 346 -12.40 11.56 -21.96
CA LEU A 346 -10.99 11.93 -22.17
C LEU A 346 -10.02 10.98 -21.46
N MET A 347 -10.50 10.33 -20.40
CA MET A 347 -9.74 9.40 -19.57
C MET A 347 -10.69 8.49 -18.77
N SER A 348 -10.15 7.42 -18.18
CA SER A 348 -10.92 6.42 -17.42
C SER A 348 -10.37 6.16 -16.01
N SER A 349 -9.25 6.79 -15.67
CA SER A 349 -8.61 6.72 -14.34
C SER A 349 -7.68 7.93 -14.17
N ALA A 350 -7.39 8.30 -12.93
CA ALA A 350 -6.47 9.39 -12.63
C ALA A 350 -5.65 9.11 -11.36
N ARG A 351 -4.40 9.58 -11.34
CA ARG A 351 -3.58 9.68 -10.14
C ARG A 351 -3.38 11.14 -9.79
N VAL A 352 -3.77 11.52 -8.57
CA VAL A 352 -3.54 12.86 -8.03
C VAL A 352 -2.32 12.81 -7.12
N LEU A 353 -1.28 13.58 -7.43
CA LEU A 353 -0.10 13.76 -6.58
C LEU A 353 -0.20 15.11 -5.88
N THR A 354 -0.36 15.12 -4.56
CA THR A 354 -0.48 16.36 -3.78
C THR A 354 0.82 16.63 -3.03
N PHE A 355 1.37 17.85 -3.15
CA PHE A 355 2.62 18.29 -2.51
C PHE A 355 2.30 19.44 -1.56
N LEU A 356 2.22 19.13 -0.26
CA LEU A 356 1.85 20.05 0.80
C LEU A 356 3.07 20.46 1.61
N ARG A 357 3.18 21.75 1.96
CA ARG A 357 4.26 22.29 2.80
C ARG A 357 3.87 22.51 4.27
N GLY A 358 2.57 22.47 4.55
CA GLY A 358 2.01 22.61 5.88
C GLY A 358 0.57 22.11 5.92
N ALA A 359 0.00 22.00 7.12
CA ALA A 359 -1.38 21.57 7.24
C ALA A 359 -2.35 22.60 6.64
N PRO A 360 -3.40 22.15 5.93
CA PRO A 360 -4.49 23.02 5.50
C PRO A 360 -5.12 23.72 6.71
N ASN A 361 -5.42 25.01 6.60
CA ASN A 361 -5.95 25.81 7.70
C ASN A 361 -7.17 26.67 7.31
N ALA A 362 -7.66 26.54 6.08
CA ALA A 362 -8.80 27.31 5.58
C ALA A 362 -9.66 26.49 4.62
N GLY A 363 -10.97 26.73 4.68
CA GLY A 363 -11.97 26.02 3.86
C GLY A 363 -12.32 24.63 4.37
N VAL A 364 -13.01 23.84 3.54
CA VAL A 364 -13.25 22.43 3.83
C VAL A 364 -11.91 21.69 3.91
N GLY A 365 -11.79 20.68 4.78
CA GLY A 365 -10.50 19.99 4.94
C GLY A 365 -9.51 20.71 5.86
N ALA A 366 -9.86 21.85 6.48
CA ALA A 366 -8.97 22.56 7.39
C ALA A 366 -8.66 21.72 8.64
N CYS A 367 -7.38 21.59 8.96
CA CYS A 367 -6.87 20.88 10.13
C CYS A 367 -6.95 21.76 11.39
N ASP A 368 -7.14 21.13 12.54
CA ASP A 368 -7.20 21.83 13.83
C ASP A 368 -5.80 21.90 14.50
N ILE A 369 -4.89 22.61 13.84
CA ILE A 369 -3.50 22.75 14.32
C ILE A 369 -3.46 23.59 15.61
N ALA A 370 -4.34 24.58 15.77
CA ALA A 370 -4.27 25.50 16.91
C ALA A 370 -4.61 24.83 18.25
N SER A 371 -5.58 23.90 18.26
CA SER A 371 -5.89 23.11 19.46
C SER A 371 -4.82 22.05 19.75
N ARG A 372 -4.10 21.60 18.71
CA ARG A 372 -3.08 20.52 18.77
C ARG A 372 -1.65 21.00 18.93
N GLY A 373 -1.32 22.22 18.54
CA GLY A 373 0.05 22.76 18.59
C GLY A 373 0.53 23.05 20.01
N SER A 374 -0.40 23.29 20.94
CA SER A 374 -0.10 23.42 22.37
C SER A 374 0.18 22.08 23.06
N SER A 375 -0.29 20.96 22.49
CA SER A 375 -0.02 19.59 22.96
C SER A 375 1.07 18.85 22.16
N GLY A 376 1.26 19.17 20.88
CA GLY A 376 2.25 18.57 19.98
C GLY A 376 3.70 18.97 20.31
N GLY A 377 3.92 20.15 20.91
CA GLY A 377 5.24 20.55 21.44
C GLY A 377 5.67 19.76 22.67
N SER A 378 4.73 19.27 23.47
CA SER A 378 5.01 18.50 24.70
C SER A 378 5.56 17.10 24.40
N GLY A 379 5.09 16.45 23.34
CA GLY A 379 5.53 15.11 22.95
C GLY A 379 7.00 15.07 22.54
N VAL A 380 7.44 16.01 21.70
CA VAL A 380 8.85 16.16 21.29
C VAL A 380 9.74 16.50 22.50
N GLN A 381 9.24 17.31 23.43
CA GLN A 381 9.95 17.70 24.64
C GLN A 381 10.02 16.58 25.71
N ARG A 382 9.12 15.59 25.66
CA ARG A 382 9.22 14.35 26.46
C ARG A 382 10.16 13.32 25.86
N VAL A 383 10.25 13.21 24.52
CA VAL A 383 11.23 12.34 23.86
C VAL A 383 12.66 12.73 24.21
N GLN A 384 12.95 14.03 24.33
CA GLN A 384 14.26 14.54 24.77
C GLN A 384 14.59 14.26 26.25
N ASN A 385 13.59 13.91 27.08
CA ASN A 385 13.79 13.53 28.49
C ASN A 385 14.00 12.02 28.69
N LEU A 386 13.87 11.18 27.65
CA LEU A 386 14.21 9.75 27.72
C LEU A 386 15.71 9.51 27.94
N ASP A 387 16.55 10.50 27.62
CA ASP A 387 18.00 10.43 27.82
C ASP A 387 18.40 10.48 29.31
N VAL A 388 17.47 10.84 30.21
CA VAL A 388 17.74 10.97 31.66
C VAL A 388 17.42 9.68 32.44
N ALA A 389 16.39 8.93 32.03
CA ALA A 389 16.04 7.63 32.61
C ALA A 389 15.10 6.82 31.69
N PRO A 390 15.19 5.47 31.70
CA PRO A 390 14.25 4.64 30.93
C PRO A 390 12.79 4.80 31.41
N PRO A 391 11.81 4.81 30.49
CA PRO A 391 10.41 5.07 30.79
C PRO A 391 9.78 3.98 31.67
N THR A 392 8.85 4.36 32.54
CA THR A 392 8.01 3.45 33.33
C THR A 392 6.77 3.00 32.57
N ALA A 393 6.10 1.94 33.06
CA ALA A 393 4.79 1.54 32.56
C ALA A 393 3.77 2.68 32.55
N LEU A 394 3.77 3.54 33.59
CA LEU A 394 2.90 4.71 33.67
C LEU A 394 3.27 5.76 32.62
N ASP A 395 4.56 5.97 32.34
CA ASP A 395 5.00 6.90 31.29
C ASP A 395 4.51 6.43 29.91
N PHE A 396 4.57 5.13 29.64
CA PHE A 396 4.03 4.54 28.41
C PHE A 396 2.50 4.67 28.31
N GLU A 397 1.77 4.48 29.41
CA GLU A 397 0.31 4.63 29.44
C GLU A 397 -0.10 6.10 29.15
N LEU A 398 0.56 7.05 29.82
CA LEU A 398 0.34 8.49 29.60
C LEU A 398 0.70 8.91 28.16
N ALA A 399 1.86 8.46 27.66
CA ALA A 399 2.27 8.74 26.29
C ALA A 399 1.31 8.11 25.27
N SER A 400 0.77 6.93 25.56
CA SER A 400 -0.21 6.26 24.69
C SER A 400 -1.50 7.08 24.60
N SER A 401 -2.00 7.61 25.73
CA SER A 401 -3.19 8.46 25.76
C SER A 401 -2.98 9.81 25.07
N GLU A 402 -1.83 10.46 25.29
CA GLU A 402 -1.48 11.71 24.59
C GLU A 402 -1.40 11.49 23.08
N ALA A 403 -0.79 10.38 22.67
CA ALA A 403 -0.58 10.10 21.26
C ALA A 403 -1.87 9.63 20.56
N GLU A 404 -2.83 9.04 21.28
CA GLU A 404 -4.18 8.76 20.78
C GLU A 404 -4.93 10.06 20.43
N ALA A 405 -4.90 11.07 21.29
CA ALA A 405 -5.58 12.35 21.05
C ALA A 405 -5.08 13.06 19.77
N LEU A 406 -3.82 12.82 19.41
CA LEU A 406 -3.18 13.36 18.20
C LEU A 406 -3.45 12.52 16.94
N MET A 407 -4.04 11.33 17.05
CA MET A 407 -4.35 10.46 15.91
C MET A 407 -5.79 10.57 15.42
N ILE A 408 -6.67 11.25 16.17
CA ILE A 408 -8.06 11.46 15.78
C ILE A 408 -8.11 12.44 14.58
N PRO A 409 -8.71 12.13 13.43
CA PRO A 409 -8.87 13.12 12.37
C PRO A 409 -9.71 14.32 12.84
N ALA A 410 -9.42 15.54 12.39
CA ALA A 410 -10.21 16.72 12.75
C ALA A 410 -11.67 16.63 12.24
N HIS A 411 -11.88 15.89 11.15
CA HIS A 411 -13.17 15.64 10.51
C HIS A 411 -13.07 14.44 9.55
N ASP A 412 -14.19 13.97 9.01
CA ASP A 412 -14.30 12.83 8.09
C ASP A 412 -14.21 13.20 6.59
N TYR A 413 -14.12 14.49 6.23
CA TYR A 413 -14.12 14.95 4.83
C TYR A 413 -13.14 14.19 3.92
N TYR A 414 -11.88 14.03 4.34
CA TYR A 414 -10.85 13.34 3.53
C TYR A 414 -11.11 11.84 3.38
N GLU A 415 -11.72 11.20 4.39
CA GLU A 415 -12.11 9.79 4.31
C GLU A 415 -13.20 9.61 3.23
N LEU A 416 -14.25 10.44 3.28
CA LEU A 416 -15.37 10.40 2.34
C LEU A 416 -14.93 10.70 0.90
N VAL A 417 -14.05 11.70 0.72
CA VAL A 417 -13.48 12.01 -0.60
C VAL A 417 -12.63 10.85 -1.10
N GLY A 418 -11.78 10.26 -0.25
CA GLY A 418 -10.95 9.12 -0.62
C GLY A 418 -11.75 7.90 -1.07
N GLU A 419 -12.86 7.58 -0.39
CA GLU A 419 -13.77 6.51 -0.81
C GLU A 419 -14.40 6.79 -2.17
N ARG A 420 -14.88 8.03 -2.41
CA ARG A 420 -15.42 8.43 -3.72
C ARG A 420 -14.38 8.29 -4.81
N CYS A 421 -13.15 8.73 -4.55
CA CYS A 421 -12.03 8.59 -5.48
C CYS A 421 -11.77 7.11 -5.84
N ALA A 422 -11.73 6.21 -4.85
CA ALA A 422 -11.50 4.78 -5.11
C ALA A 422 -12.56 4.16 -6.02
N LEU A 423 -13.84 4.50 -5.82
CA LEU A 423 -14.95 4.02 -6.64
C LEU A 423 -14.93 4.58 -8.07
N SER A 424 -14.38 5.78 -8.25
CA SER A 424 -14.23 6.44 -9.56
C SER A 424 -12.91 6.09 -10.29
N GLY A 425 -12.07 5.21 -9.74
CA GLY A 425 -10.77 4.89 -10.34
C GLY A 425 -9.74 6.03 -10.22
N VAL A 426 -9.89 6.87 -9.18
CA VAL A 426 -8.97 7.95 -8.84
C VAL A 426 -8.19 7.56 -7.58
N GLU A 427 -6.87 7.67 -7.64
CA GLU A 427 -5.98 7.49 -6.50
C GLU A 427 -5.35 8.82 -6.10
N VAL A 428 -5.25 9.11 -4.80
CA VAL A 428 -4.70 10.38 -4.31
C VAL A 428 -3.50 10.11 -3.40
N ASP A 429 -2.31 10.45 -3.88
CA ASP A 429 -1.08 10.42 -3.11
C ASP A 429 -0.93 11.74 -2.30
N VAL A 430 -0.71 11.62 -0.99
CA VAL A 430 -0.46 12.75 -0.08
C VAL A 430 1.03 12.83 0.22
N VAL A 431 1.71 13.81 -0.38
CA VAL A 431 3.12 14.10 -0.16
C VAL A 431 3.24 15.35 0.71
N VAL A 432 3.84 15.21 1.87
CA VAL A 432 4.15 16.32 2.79
C VAL A 432 5.65 16.55 2.77
N ILE A 433 6.07 17.78 2.44
CA ILE A 433 7.47 18.23 2.51
C ILE A 433 7.50 19.34 3.55
N SER A 434 7.80 18.99 4.80
CA SER A 434 7.74 19.93 5.93
C SER A 434 8.56 19.43 7.11
N ASP A 435 9.16 20.36 7.84
CA ASP A 435 9.83 20.11 9.12
C ASP A 435 8.90 20.40 10.33
N THR A 436 7.63 20.72 10.07
CA THR A 436 6.64 21.09 11.09
C THR A 436 5.49 20.09 11.15
N PHE A 437 4.78 20.08 12.27
CA PHE A 437 3.60 19.24 12.42
C PHE A 437 2.51 19.62 11.40
N CYS A 438 2.05 18.62 10.64
CA CYS A 438 1.13 18.80 9.52
C CYS A 438 -0.22 18.09 9.71
N ASP A 439 -0.52 17.59 10.92
CA ASP A 439 -1.76 16.87 11.23
C ASP A 439 -2.09 15.80 10.18
N VAL A 440 -1.09 14.96 9.86
CA VAL A 440 -1.21 13.93 8.82
C VAL A 440 -2.30 12.91 9.18
N SER A 441 -2.70 12.79 10.45
CA SER A 441 -3.89 12.06 10.90
C SER A 441 -5.17 12.50 10.18
N THR A 442 -5.33 13.80 9.91
CA THR A 442 -6.49 14.34 9.20
C THR A 442 -6.39 14.08 7.70
N LEU A 443 -5.19 14.13 7.12
CA LEU A 443 -4.94 13.99 5.68
C LEU A 443 -4.84 12.54 5.19
N ALA A 444 -4.25 11.65 5.99
CA ALA A 444 -3.95 10.27 5.63
C ALA A 444 -5.18 9.48 5.13
N PRO A 445 -6.39 9.64 5.69
CA PRO A 445 -7.59 8.97 5.20
C PRO A 445 -7.85 9.19 3.70
N LEU A 446 -7.47 10.35 3.13
CA LEU A 446 -7.60 10.60 1.70
C LEU A 446 -6.82 9.58 0.86
N ALA A 447 -5.55 9.35 1.21
CA ALA A 447 -4.69 8.40 0.52
C ALA A 447 -5.05 6.95 0.87
N GLU A 448 -5.32 6.66 2.14
CA GLU A 448 -5.64 5.32 2.62
C GLU A 448 -6.91 4.77 1.95
N ARG A 449 -7.96 5.59 1.82
CA ARG A 449 -9.24 5.19 1.21
C ARG A 449 -9.21 5.21 -0.31
N SER A 450 -8.53 6.17 -0.93
CA SER A 450 -8.41 6.24 -2.40
C SER A 450 -7.47 5.21 -3.01
N GLY A 451 -6.64 4.56 -2.18
CA GLY A 451 -5.60 3.65 -2.64
C GLY A 451 -4.32 4.37 -3.10
N GLY A 452 -4.10 5.61 -2.68
CA GLY A 452 -2.82 6.29 -2.81
C GLY A 452 -1.83 5.96 -1.69
N ARG A 453 -0.82 6.82 -1.54
CA ARG A 453 0.29 6.71 -0.58
C ARG A 453 0.41 7.98 0.25
N VAL A 454 0.72 7.83 1.53
CA VAL A 454 1.18 8.93 2.38
C VAL A 454 2.71 8.92 2.41
N MET A 455 3.30 10.02 1.95
CA MET A 455 4.74 10.23 1.89
C MET A 455 5.09 11.49 2.67
N MET A 456 6.11 11.42 3.51
CA MET A 456 6.58 12.56 4.27
C MET A 456 8.09 12.67 4.12
N TYR A 457 8.54 13.88 3.82
CA TYR A 457 9.95 14.22 3.65
C TYR A 457 10.26 15.46 4.48
N GLU A 458 11.49 15.50 5.02
CA GLU A 458 12.07 16.71 5.61
C GLU A 458 12.30 17.75 4.50
N ASP A 459 12.20 19.04 4.81
CA ASP A 459 12.38 20.11 3.82
C ASP A 459 13.88 20.37 3.58
N ARG A 460 14.49 19.55 2.73
CA ARG A 460 15.93 19.58 2.41
C ARG A 460 16.20 19.65 0.91
N ALA A 461 17.40 20.10 0.55
CA ALA A 461 17.82 20.20 -0.85
C ALA A 461 17.99 18.83 -1.54
N ASP A 462 18.28 17.76 -0.78
CA ASP A 462 18.60 16.41 -1.29
C ASP A 462 17.43 15.41 -1.16
N VAL A 463 16.19 15.91 -1.08
CA VAL A 463 15.01 15.07 -0.87
C VAL A 463 14.78 14.09 -2.04
N PRO A 464 14.61 12.78 -1.79
CA PRO A 464 14.52 11.76 -2.84
C PRO A 464 13.17 11.74 -3.60
N VAL A 465 12.29 12.71 -3.34
CA VAL A 465 10.89 12.73 -3.82
C VAL A 465 10.79 12.58 -5.34
N VAL A 466 11.70 13.20 -6.11
CA VAL A 466 11.72 13.09 -7.58
C VAL A 466 11.91 11.63 -8.02
N GLY A 467 12.93 10.97 -7.49
CA GLY A 467 13.24 9.56 -7.82
C GLY A 467 12.18 8.59 -7.29
N ASP A 468 11.59 8.91 -6.15
CA ASP A 468 10.51 8.14 -5.55
C ASP A 468 9.22 8.22 -6.37
N VAL A 469 8.82 9.42 -6.80
CA VAL A 469 7.67 9.61 -7.70
C VAL A 469 7.94 9.00 -9.07
N PHE A 470 9.15 9.13 -9.63
CA PHE A 470 9.52 8.48 -10.89
C PHE A 470 9.38 6.95 -10.80
N ARG A 471 9.93 6.32 -9.74
CA ARG A 471 9.77 4.87 -9.51
C ARG A 471 8.33 4.47 -9.26
N LEU A 472 7.60 5.30 -8.53
CA LEU A 472 6.19 5.09 -8.29
C LEU A 472 5.45 5.01 -9.63
N LEU A 473 5.61 5.99 -10.52
CA LEU A 473 4.93 6.07 -11.83
C LEU A 473 5.38 5.00 -12.84
N THR A 474 6.66 4.65 -12.86
CA THR A 474 7.21 3.65 -13.80
C THR A 474 6.94 2.20 -13.39
N ARG A 475 6.54 1.94 -12.14
CA ARG A 475 6.24 0.59 -11.68
C ARG A 475 5.01 -0.01 -12.37
N SER A 476 5.13 -1.32 -12.66
CA SER A 476 4.00 -2.11 -13.15
C SER A 476 2.83 -2.05 -12.17
N ARG A 477 1.63 -1.90 -12.71
CA ARG A 477 0.42 -1.72 -11.93
C ARG A 477 -0.82 -2.15 -12.70
N GLY A 478 -1.80 -2.64 -11.96
CA GLY A 478 -3.19 -2.68 -12.40
C GLY A 478 -3.91 -1.41 -11.95
N VAL A 479 -4.79 -0.88 -12.80
CA VAL A 479 -5.73 0.20 -12.46
C VAL A 479 -7.18 -0.27 -12.65
N ASN A 480 -8.12 0.44 -12.03
CA ASN A 480 -9.55 0.11 -12.02
C ASN A 480 -9.80 -1.33 -11.58
N CYS A 481 -9.14 -1.72 -10.48
CA CYS A 481 -9.07 -3.10 -10.06
C CYS A 481 -10.30 -3.52 -9.25
N THR A 482 -10.68 -4.79 -9.37
CA THR A 482 -11.61 -5.42 -8.44
C THR A 482 -11.05 -6.75 -7.96
N LEU A 483 -11.20 -7.04 -6.67
CA LEU A 483 -10.80 -8.29 -6.05
C LEU A 483 -12.05 -8.98 -5.50
N ARG A 484 -12.35 -10.17 -6.02
CA ARG A 484 -13.43 -11.02 -5.51
C ARG A 484 -12.84 -12.19 -4.74
N VAL A 485 -13.10 -12.26 -3.45
CA VAL A 485 -12.71 -13.37 -2.56
C VAL A 485 -13.93 -14.28 -2.36
N ARG A 486 -13.76 -15.58 -2.63
CA ARG A 486 -14.79 -16.62 -2.40
C ARG A 486 -14.22 -17.69 -1.49
N CYS A 487 -15.02 -18.11 -0.52
CA CYS A 487 -14.66 -19.19 0.41
C CYS A 487 -15.47 -20.46 0.12
N SER A 488 -14.95 -21.60 0.57
CA SER A 488 -15.73 -22.84 0.65
C SER A 488 -16.68 -22.85 1.85
N PRO A 489 -17.73 -23.69 1.87
CA PRO A 489 -18.56 -23.95 3.04
C PRO A 489 -17.72 -24.11 4.33
N GLY A 490 -18.18 -23.49 5.41
CA GLY A 490 -17.53 -23.54 6.72
C GLY A 490 -16.47 -22.46 6.94
N LEU A 491 -16.08 -21.73 5.90
CA LEU A 491 -15.15 -20.61 5.95
C LEU A 491 -15.84 -19.32 5.50
N ASP A 492 -15.66 -18.23 6.23
CA ASP A 492 -16.17 -16.91 5.86
C ASP A 492 -15.10 -15.82 6.03
N ILE A 493 -15.22 -14.72 5.29
CA ILE A 493 -14.36 -13.54 5.44
C ILE A 493 -15.03 -12.59 6.45
N SER A 494 -14.49 -12.53 7.67
CA SER A 494 -15.06 -11.71 8.73
C SER A 494 -14.62 -10.25 8.67
N ARG A 495 -13.38 -9.99 8.23
CA ARG A 495 -12.82 -8.64 8.11
C ARG A 495 -11.79 -8.57 6.99
N ALA A 496 -11.71 -7.43 6.34
CA ALA A 496 -10.72 -7.13 5.32
C ALA A 496 -9.88 -5.92 5.75
N TYR A 497 -8.59 -5.97 5.46
CA TYR A 497 -7.61 -4.94 5.79
C TYR A 497 -6.81 -4.54 4.56
N GLY A 498 -6.60 -3.24 4.45
CA GLY A 498 -5.79 -2.61 3.42
C GLY A 498 -6.57 -1.58 2.61
N ALA A 499 -5.94 -1.06 1.55
CA ALA A 499 -6.52 -0.03 0.70
C ALA A 499 -7.53 -0.61 -0.30
N LEU A 500 -8.69 -1.02 0.22
CA LEU A 500 -9.78 -1.66 -0.50
C LEU A 500 -11.13 -1.15 0.01
N VAL A 501 -12.10 -0.99 -0.89
CA VAL A 501 -13.48 -0.58 -0.56
C VAL A 501 -14.42 -1.74 -0.84
N ALA A 502 -15.14 -2.22 0.18
CA ALA A 502 -16.10 -3.31 0.01
C ALA A 502 -17.28 -2.87 -0.86
N ASP A 503 -17.68 -3.74 -1.79
CA ASP A 503 -18.86 -3.53 -2.61
C ASP A 503 -20.14 -3.73 -1.78
N THR A 504 -21.10 -2.82 -1.94
CA THR A 504 -22.35 -2.82 -1.16
C THR A 504 -23.37 -3.85 -1.66
N ALA A 505 -23.30 -4.27 -2.92
CA ALA A 505 -24.24 -5.18 -3.54
C ALA A 505 -23.75 -6.64 -3.53
N TYR A 506 -22.42 -6.84 -3.58
CA TYR A 506 -21.82 -8.15 -3.78
C TYR A 506 -20.83 -8.51 -2.66
N PRO A 507 -21.24 -9.30 -1.64
CA PRO A 507 -20.37 -9.70 -0.52
C PRO A 507 -19.06 -10.37 -0.97
N GLY A 508 -17.92 -9.92 -0.46
CA GLY A 508 -16.60 -10.42 -0.84
C GLY A 508 -16.04 -9.86 -2.17
N LEU A 509 -16.71 -8.89 -2.80
CA LEU A 509 -16.14 -8.06 -3.86
C LEU A 509 -15.58 -6.77 -3.25
N TYR A 510 -14.39 -6.38 -3.70
CA TYR A 510 -13.69 -5.19 -3.24
C TYR A 510 -13.20 -4.38 -4.43
N HIS A 511 -13.37 -3.06 -4.37
CA HIS A 511 -12.86 -2.08 -5.33
C HIS A 511 -11.48 -1.60 -4.89
N ILE A 512 -10.55 -1.55 -5.82
CA ILE A 512 -9.16 -1.15 -5.61
C ILE A 512 -8.78 -0.22 -6.78
N ALA A 513 -8.51 1.06 -6.51
CA ALA A 513 -8.19 2.02 -7.56
C ALA A 513 -6.95 1.59 -8.37
N SER A 514 -5.89 1.23 -7.65
CA SER A 514 -4.67 0.69 -8.23
C SER A 514 -4.01 -0.36 -7.34
N CYS A 515 -3.32 -1.28 -7.98
CA CYS A 515 -2.55 -2.33 -7.31
C CYS A 515 -1.20 -2.46 -8.01
N THR A 516 -0.14 -2.53 -7.22
CA THR A 516 1.22 -2.86 -7.64
C THR A 516 1.58 -4.27 -7.16
N PRO A 517 2.67 -4.88 -7.65
CA PRO A 517 3.12 -6.18 -7.18
C PRO A 517 3.50 -6.26 -5.70
N ASP A 518 3.77 -5.14 -5.06
CA ASP A 518 4.12 -5.08 -3.64
C ASP A 518 2.89 -4.94 -2.74
N ASP A 519 1.72 -4.64 -3.32
CA ASP A 519 0.50 -4.42 -2.55
C ASP A 519 -0.12 -5.74 -2.11
N ALA A 520 -0.31 -5.88 -0.80
CA ALA A 520 -1.01 -6.99 -0.20
C ALA A 520 -2.21 -6.52 0.63
N PHE A 521 -3.20 -7.40 0.73
CA PHE A 521 -4.44 -7.19 1.47
C PHE A 521 -4.66 -8.36 2.42
N ALA A 522 -5.00 -8.09 3.67
CA ALA A 522 -5.20 -9.13 4.66
C ALA A 522 -6.69 -9.37 4.91
N PHE A 523 -7.05 -10.62 5.17
CA PHE A 523 -8.43 -11.01 5.45
C PHE A 523 -8.47 -11.94 6.66
N ASP A 524 -9.27 -11.58 7.65
CA ASP A 524 -9.62 -12.51 8.72
C ASP A 524 -10.61 -13.53 8.20
N CYS A 525 -10.39 -14.78 8.58
CA CYS A 525 -11.25 -15.89 8.23
C CYS A 525 -11.92 -16.44 9.49
N GLY A 526 -13.25 -16.48 9.47
CA GLY A 526 -14.08 -17.07 10.51
C GLY A 526 -14.63 -18.44 10.12
N PHE A 527 -15.21 -19.13 11.10
CA PHE A 527 -16.08 -20.27 10.84
C PHE A 527 -17.49 -19.77 10.54
N ASP A 528 -18.10 -20.28 9.47
CA ASP A 528 -19.47 -19.93 9.09
C ASP A 528 -20.46 -20.33 10.19
N ALA A 529 -21.09 -19.33 10.83
CA ALA A 529 -22.02 -19.50 11.93
C ALA A 529 -23.28 -20.31 11.55
N ALA A 530 -23.74 -20.21 10.29
CA ALA A 530 -24.92 -20.93 9.81
C ALA A 530 -24.64 -22.42 9.58
N GLN A 531 -23.40 -22.79 9.25
CA GLN A 531 -22.96 -24.18 9.17
C GLN A 531 -22.57 -24.76 10.52
N ALA A 532 -22.00 -23.94 11.42
CA ALA A 532 -21.75 -24.33 12.80
C ALA A 532 -23.04 -24.68 13.58
N ALA A 533 -24.19 -24.16 13.15
CA ALA A 533 -25.50 -24.47 13.72
C ALA A 533 -26.15 -25.76 13.15
N ASN A 534 -25.76 -26.20 11.95
CA ASN A 534 -26.42 -27.30 11.22
C ASN A 534 -25.57 -28.58 11.06
N ALA A 535 -24.25 -28.46 11.20
CA ALA A 535 -23.31 -29.57 11.42
C ALA A 535 -22.70 -29.43 12.82
N ASN A 536 -22.05 -30.46 13.36
CA ASN A 536 -21.38 -30.41 14.68
C ASN A 536 -20.18 -29.42 14.77
N GLY A 537 -20.19 -28.28 14.07
CA GLY A 537 -19.14 -27.26 14.09
C GLY A 537 -17.86 -27.63 13.36
N ASP A 538 -17.75 -28.81 12.75
CA ASP A 538 -16.57 -29.21 11.97
C ASP A 538 -16.65 -28.66 10.53
N PHE A 539 -15.50 -28.54 9.85
CA PHE A 539 -15.39 -28.31 8.39
C PHE A 539 -16.04 -29.43 7.52
N ARG A 540 -16.94 -30.24 8.07
CA ARG A 540 -17.56 -31.41 7.43
C ARG A 540 -18.77 -31.00 6.59
N SER A 541 -18.69 -31.24 5.28
CA SER A 541 -19.87 -31.33 4.40
C SER A 541 -20.78 -32.49 4.82
N ALA A 542 -22.10 -32.33 4.67
CA ALA A 542 -23.15 -33.26 5.11
C ALA A 542 -23.20 -34.62 4.36
N SER A 543 -22.20 -34.91 3.50
CA SER A 543 -22.16 -36.12 2.66
C SER A 543 -20.83 -36.88 2.85
N SER A 544 -20.88 -37.96 3.62
CA SER A 544 -20.00 -39.15 3.62
C SER A 544 -18.49 -38.99 3.29
N SER A 545 -17.63 -39.33 4.26
CA SER A 545 -16.25 -39.86 4.11
C SER A 545 -15.15 -39.02 3.43
N ASN A 546 -15.46 -37.96 2.69
CA ASN A 546 -14.46 -37.09 2.05
C ASN A 546 -14.77 -35.62 2.34
N THR A 547 -14.17 -35.08 3.40
CA THR A 547 -14.21 -33.64 3.70
C THR A 547 -13.42 -32.88 2.65
N SER A 548 -14.05 -31.95 1.94
CA SER A 548 -13.34 -31.06 1.01
C SER A 548 -12.43 -30.12 1.82
N PRO A 549 -11.21 -29.84 1.35
CA PRO A 549 -10.30 -28.95 2.06
C PRO A 549 -10.81 -27.50 2.02
N PRO A 550 -10.58 -26.71 3.08
CA PRO A 550 -10.85 -25.27 3.08
C PRO A 550 -10.22 -24.61 1.86
N THR A 551 -11.05 -23.91 1.09
CA THR A 551 -10.66 -23.33 -0.19
C THR A 551 -10.99 -21.85 -0.22
N ILE A 552 -10.03 -21.03 -0.63
CA ILE A 552 -10.26 -19.64 -1.04
C ILE A 552 -9.96 -19.54 -2.54
N GLN A 553 -10.90 -18.95 -3.28
CA GLN A 553 -10.67 -18.52 -4.66
C GLN A 553 -10.71 -17.01 -4.73
N VAL A 554 -9.62 -16.42 -5.21
CA VAL A 554 -9.56 -15.00 -5.57
C VAL A 554 -9.69 -14.84 -7.07
N ALA A 555 -10.54 -13.91 -7.50
CA ALA A 555 -10.61 -13.45 -8.88
C ALA A 555 -10.29 -11.96 -8.88
N PHE A 556 -9.12 -11.61 -9.40
CA PHE A 556 -8.61 -10.25 -9.49
C PHE A 556 -8.72 -9.76 -10.92
N GLU A 557 -9.44 -8.66 -11.13
CA GLU A 557 -9.62 -8.04 -12.43
C GLU A 557 -8.98 -6.67 -12.44
N TYR A 558 -8.23 -6.34 -13.47
CA TYR A 558 -7.43 -5.12 -13.53
C TYR A 558 -7.19 -4.69 -14.98
N THR A 559 -6.94 -3.41 -15.17
CA THR A 559 -6.50 -2.86 -16.45
C THR A 559 -5.00 -2.58 -16.37
N THR A 560 -4.24 -3.02 -17.37
CA THR A 560 -2.80 -2.75 -17.46
C THR A 560 -2.44 -2.25 -18.86
N THR A 561 -1.42 -1.41 -18.93
CA THR A 561 -0.78 -1.01 -20.19
C THR A 561 0.54 -1.76 -20.32
N THR A 562 0.80 -2.33 -21.49
CA THR A 562 2.07 -3.03 -21.79
C THR A 562 2.65 -2.54 -23.08
N ARG A 563 3.98 -2.40 -23.12
CA ARG A 563 4.73 -2.01 -24.31
C ARG A 563 5.47 -3.23 -24.85
N SER A 564 5.22 -3.59 -26.10
CA SER A 564 5.98 -4.63 -26.81
C SER A 564 7.41 -4.16 -27.10
N ALA A 565 8.32 -5.10 -27.35
CA ALA A 565 9.67 -4.82 -27.85
C ALA A 565 9.65 -3.96 -29.14
N ASP A 566 8.61 -4.14 -29.97
CA ASP A 566 8.39 -3.35 -31.20
C ASP A 566 7.85 -1.93 -30.94
N GLY A 567 7.78 -1.50 -29.68
CA GLY A 567 7.27 -0.19 -29.26
C GLY A 567 5.74 -0.06 -29.25
N ILE A 568 5.01 -1.09 -29.68
CA ILE A 568 3.55 -1.11 -29.68
C ILE A 568 3.01 -1.10 -28.25
N VAL A 569 2.20 -0.11 -27.92
CA VAL A 569 1.56 0.03 -26.61
C VAL A 569 0.15 -0.57 -26.69
N THR A 570 -0.13 -1.53 -25.83
CA THR A 570 -1.42 -2.22 -25.72
C THR A 570 -2.02 -1.98 -24.33
N ARG A 571 -3.29 -1.60 -24.29
CA ARG A 571 -4.11 -1.63 -23.07
C ARG A 571 -4.87 -2.95 -22.99
N ARG A 572 -4.83 -3.60 -21.83
CA ARG A 572 -5.46 -4.91 -21.59
C ARG A 572 -6.30 -4.86 -20.33
N ARG A 573 -7.57 -5.29 -20.43
CA ARG A 573 -8.38 -5.65 -19.26
C ARG A 573 -8.12 -7.12 -18.98
N CYS A 574 -7.43 -7.43 -17.89
CA CYS A 574 -7.02 -8.76 -17.51
C CYS A 574 -7.85 -9.26 -16.33
N ARG A 575 -8.06 -10.58 -16.26
CA ARG A 575 -8.54 -11.24 -15.05
C ARG A 575 -7.64 -12.40 -14.69
N ARG A 576 -7.24 -12.44 -13.43
CA ARG A 576 -6.43 -13.48 -12.80
C ARG A 576 -7.29 -14.24 -11.80
N VAL A 577 -7.33 -15.56 -11.93
CA VAL A 577 -8.01 -16.45 -11.00
C VAL A 577 -6.95 -17.25 -10.26
N HIS A 578 -6.99 -17.24 -8.93
CA HIS A 578 -6.15 -18.09 -8.09
C HIS A 578 -7.02 -18.84 -7.08
N THR A 579 -6.91 -20.16 -7.06
CA THR A 579 -7.63 -21.03 -6.11
C THR A 579 -6.64 -21.71 -5.18
N SER A 580 -6.68 -21.36 -3.90
CA SER A 580 -5.82 -21.90 -2.86
C SER A 580 -6.60 -22.82 -1.93
N ARG A 581 -5.96 -23.93 -1.54
CA ARG A 581 -6.48 -24.88 -0.55
C ARG A 581 -5.58 -24.95 0.67
N ALA A 582 -6.17 -24.98 1.85
CA ALA A 582 -5.49 -25.32 3.09
C ALA A 582 -5.77 -26.77 3.48
N ALA A 583 -4.81 -27.44 4.13
CA ALA A 583 -5.09 -28.71 4.78
C ALA A 583 -5.98 -28.50 6.02
N VAL A 584 -6.49 -29.58 6.60
CA VAL A 584 -7.28 -29.54 7.84
C VAL A 584 -6.48 -30.20 8.96
N ALA A 585 -6.10 -29.41 9.96
CA ALA A 585 -5.45 -29.87 11.17
C ALA A 585 -6.44 -30.61 12.08
N LYS A 586 -6.12 -31.85 12.43
CA LYS A 586 -6.98 -32.70 13.25
C LYS A 586 -6.90 -32.38 14.74
N SER A 587 -5.82 -31.71 15.14
CA SER A 587 -5.51 -31.32 16.52
C SER A 587 -4.83 -29.94 16.57
N ALA A 588 -4.88 -29.29 17.74
CA ALA A 588 -4.16 -28.02 17.97
C ALA A 588 -2.64 -28.16 17.73
N ARG A 589 -2.06 -29.33 18.07
CA ARG A 589 -0.63 -29.61 17.86
C ARG A 589 -0.24 -29.59 16.38
N GLU A 590 -1.09 -30.15 15.53
CA GLU A 590 -0.86 -30.12 14.08
C GLU A 590 -0.96 -28.68 13.55
N ALA A 591 -1.96 -27.93 14.01
CA ALA A 591 -2.15 -26.53 13.63
C ALA A 591 -0.94 -25.65 14.02
N TYR A 592 -0.42 -25.77 15.26
CA TYR A 592 0.76 -25.01 15.69
C TYR A 592 1.99 -25.26 14.81
N LYS A 593 2.23 -26.50 14.38
CA LYS A 593 3.37 -26.87 13.52
C LYS A 593 3.29 -26.29 12.11
N THR A 594 2.10 -25.85 11.69
CA THR A 594 1.85 -25.36 10.33
C THR A 594 1.63 -23.86 10.26
N LEU A 595 1.69 -23.15 11.39
CA LEU A 595 1.58 -21.70 11.44
C LEU A 595 2.71 -21.02 10.67
N ASP A 596 2.34 -19.94 10.01
CA ASP A 596 3.24 -19.02 9.34
C ASP A 596 3.40 -17.76 10.20
N VAL A 597 4.58 -17.59 10.79
CA VAL A 597 4.84 -16.53 11.78
C VAL A 597 4.72 -15.12 11.20
N ASN A 598 5.07 -14.92 9.93
CA ASN A 598 4.98 -13.59 9.31
C ASN A 598 3.53 -13.24 9.00
N VAL A 599 2.71 -14.21 8.56
CA VAL A 599 1.28 -13.98 8.35
C VAL A 599 0.57 -13.74 9.68
N VAL A 600 0.91 -14.50 10.72
CA VAL A 600 0.39 -14.25 12.08
C VAL A 600 0.75 -12.84 12.52
N ALA A 601 2.02 -12.42 12.39
CA ALA A 601 2.45 -11.07 12.75
C ALA A 601 1.73 -9.99 11.94
N ALA A 602 1.51 -10.21 10.64
CA ALA A 602 0.78 -9.28 9.77
C ALA A 602 -0.68 -9.09 10.23
N LEU A 603 -1.39 -10.18 10.55
CA LEU A 603 -2.75 -10.08 11.09
C LEU A 603 -2.78 -9.41 12.46
N ILE A 604 -1.84 -9.72 13.35
CA ILE A 604 -1.74 -9.06 14.66
C ILE A 604 -1.45 -7.56 14.49
N ALA A 605 -0.62 -7.16 13.54
CA ALA A 605 -0.39 -5.75 13.23
C ALA A 605 -1.67 -5.07 12.75
N HIS A 606 -2.43 -5.70 11.84
CA HIS A 606 -3.72 -5.17 11.40
C HIS A 606 -4.76 -5.11 12.53
N HIS A 607 -4.82 -6.11 13.40
CA HIS A 607 -5.69 -6.12 14.58
C HIS A 607 -5.30 -5.00 15.54
N ALA A 608 -4.01 -4.79 15.78
CA ALA A 608 -3.52 -3.73 16.64
C ALA A 608 -3.85 -2.33 16.07
N LEU A 609 -3.65 -2.11 14.77
CA LEU A 609 -4.02 -0.86 14.12
C LEU A 609 -5.53 -0.61 14.17
N ALA A 610 -6.34 -1.63 13.84
CA ALA A 610 -7.79 -1.55 13.95
C ALA A 610 -8.28 -1.28 15.38
N ASN A 611 -7.68 -1.94 16.37
CA ASN A 611 -7.99 -1.71 17.79
C ASN A 611 -7.54 -0.31 18.24
N ALA A 612 -6.44 0.22 17.70
CA ALA A 612 -5.99 1.57 18.02
C ALA A 612 -6.96 2.63 17.47
N ASP A 613 -7.51 2.40 16.28
CA ASP A 613 -8.51 3.28 15.68
C ASP A 613 -9.84 3.23 16.45
N GLU A 614 -10.24 2.06 16.97
CA GLU A 614 -11.55 1.87 17.61
C GLU A 614 -11.54 2.11 19.13
N PHE A 615 -10.48 1.69 19.82
CA PHE A 615 -10.41 1.68 21.30
C PHE A 615 -9.21 2.45 21.86
N GLY A 616 -8.40 3.08 21.02
CA GLY A 616 -7.23 3.84 21.44
C GLY A 616 -5.95 3.01 21.57
N LEU A 617 -4.82 3.72 21.66
CA LEU A 617 -3.49 3.11 21.59
C LEU A 617 -3.15 2.31 22.86
N VAL A 618 -3.63 2.75 24.03
CA VAL A 618 -3.45 2.03 25.31
C VAL A 618 -4.03 0.62 25.21
N GLU A 619 -5.30 0.53 24.81
CA GLU A 619 -6.02 -0.73 24.70
C GLU A 619 -5.44 -1.62 23.59
N SER A 620 -5.07 -1.04 22.45
CA SER A 620 -4.42 -1.77 21.36
C SER A 620 -3.15 -2.49 21.81
N ARG A 621 -2.27 -1.79 22.55
CA ARG A 621 -1.02 -2.35 23.08
C ARG A 621 -1.28 -3.42 24.13
N ALA A 622 -2.25 -3.20 25.03
CA ALA A 622 -2.67 -4.19 26.01
C ALA A 622 -3.18 -5.47 25.34
N ARG A 623 -4.04 -5.37 24.33
CA ARG A 623 -4.56 -6.52 23.58
C ARG A 623 -3.48 -7.30 22.85
N ALA A 624 -2.49 -6.64 22.26
CA ALA A 624 -1.37 -7.32 21.62
C ALA A 624 -0.54 -8.14 22.63
N LEU A 625 -0.35 -7.61 23.84
CA LEU A 625 0.34 -8.29 24.92
C LEU A 625 -0.48 -9.45 25.52
N ASP A 626 -1.78 -9.23 25.76
CA ASP A 626 -2.69 -10.25 26.26
C ASP A 626 -2.79 -11.42 25.28
N TRP A 627 -2.87 -11.12 23.97
CA TRP A 627 -2.80 -12.12 22.93
C TRP A 627 -1.49 -12.92 22.99
N LEU A 628 -0.34 -12.26 23.11
CA LEU A 628 0.96 -12.93 23.18
C LEU A 628 1.04 -13.84 24.41
N VAL A 629 0.59 -13.37 25.58
CA VAL A 629 0.54 -14.16 26.82
C VAL A 629 -0.35 -15.40 26.62
N ALA A 630 -1.53 -15.23 26.05
CA ALA A 630 -2.47 -16.32 25.82
C ALA A 630 -1.93 -17.35 24.80
N PHE A 631 -1.32 -16.87 23.72
CA PHE A 631 -0.70 -17.68 22.67
C PHE A 631 0.49 -18.50 23.21
N VAL A 632 1.43 -17.88 23.92
CA VAL A 632 2.59 -18.55 24.53
C VAL A 632 2.13 -19.56 25.58
N SER A 633 1.17 -19.19 26.44
CA SER A 633 0.63 -20.07 27.47
C SER A 633 -0.01 -21.32 26.87
N LYS A 634 -0.81 -21.17 25.81
CA LYS A 634 -1.42 -22.30 25.09
C LYS A 634 -0.34 -23.16 24.45
N ALA A 635 0.57 -22.56 23.68
CA ALA A 635 1.66 -23.29 23.03
C ALA A 635 2.50 -24.10 24.04
N HIS A 636 2.81 -23.54 25.22
CA HIS A 636 3.50 -24.23 26.32
C HIS A 636 2.73 -25.45 26.81
N VAL A 637 1.46 -25.27 27.19
CA VAL A 637 0.61 -26.36 27.70
C VAL A 637 0.47 -27.47 26.66
N PHE A 638 0.38 -27.13 25.37
CA PHE A 638 0.35 -28.13 24.31
C PHE A 638 1.68 -28.85 24.09
N ALA A 639 2.80 -28.15 24.22
CA ALA A 639 4.13 -28.72 24.02
C ALA A 639 4.55 -29.64 25.18
N ARG A 640 4.21 -29.28 26.44
CA ARG A 640 4.63 -30.00 27.66
C ARG A 640 3.53 -30.88 28.30
N GLY A 641 2.26 -30.68 27.97
CA GLY A 641 1.14 -31.37 28.62
C GLY A 641 0.70 -30.68 29.93
N VAL A 642 0.21 -31.46 30.91
CA VAL A 642 -0.22 -30.92 32.22
C VAL A 642 1.00 -30.50 33.03
N ASP A 643 1.26 -29.19 33.06
CA ASP A 643 2.36 -28.56 33.80
C ASP A 643 1.79 -27.57 34.83
N ARG A 644 2.41 -27.47 36.02
CA ARG A 644 2.07 -26.48 37.06
C ARG A 644 2.51 -25.06 36.70
N GLY A 645 3.20 -24.89 35.57
CA GLY A 645 3.62 -23.58 35.04
C GLY A 645 4.86 -23.02 35.73
N ASP A 646 5.65 -23.85 36.40
CA ASP A 646 6.82 -23.38 37.15
C ASP A 646 7.95 -22.95 36.21
N ASP A 647 8.08 -23.60 35.04
CA ASP A 647 9.03 -23.23 33.98
C ASP A 647 8.35 -23.09 32.61
N VAL A 648 7.72 -21.94 32.35
CA VAL A 648 7.07 -21.67 31.06
C VAL A 648 8.11 -21.50 29.94
N ASP A 649 7.92 -22.23 28.84
CA ASP A 649 8.72 -22.19 27.61
C ASP A 649 8.39 -20.96 26.76
N VAL A 650 8.85 -19.79 27.22
CA VAL A 650 8.66 -18.50 26.53
C VAL A 650 9.55 -18.32 25.29
N ASP A 651 10.58 -19.16 25.15
CA ASP A 651 11.52 -19.17 24.02
C ASP A 651 11.08 -20.13 22.90
N PHE A 652 9.95 -20.83 23.08
CA PHE A 652 9.46 -21.86 22.17
C PHE A 652 10.50 -22.94 21.86
N SER A 653 11.29 -23.37 22.84
CA SER A 653 12.29 -24.43 22.69
C SER A 653 11.71 -25.74 22.15
N LEU A 654 10.43 -26.00 22.41
CA LEU A 654 9.70 -27.17 21.91
C LEU A 654 8.99 -26.95 20.56
N LEU A 655 8.84 -25.69 20.13
CA LEU A 655 8.25 -25.29 18.85
C LEU A 655 9.13 -24.21 18.18
N PRO A 656 10.39 -24.51 17.79
CA PRO A 656 11.38 -23.48 17.45
C PRO A 656 10.97 -22.57 16.29
N HIS A 657 10.10 -23.04 15.38
CA HIS A 657 9.59 -22.23 14.27
C HIS A 657 8.69 -21.08 14.73
N LEU A 658 8.18 -21.09 15.97
CA LEU A 658 7.40 -20.02 16.58
C LEU A 658 8.25 -19.04 17.40
N ALA A 659 9.54 -19.33 17.62
CA ALA A 659 10.43 -18.45 18.39
C ALA A 659 10.48 -16.98 17.86
N PRO A 660 10.34 -16.70 16.55
CA PRO A 660 10.23 -15.32 16.07
C PRO A 660 8.99 -14.56 16.56
N THR A 661 7.89 -15.24 16.91
CA THR A 661 6.62 -14.59 17.27
C THR A 661 6.77 -13.60 18.43
N THR A 662 7.47 -13.97 19.50
CA THR A 662 7.71 -13.07 20.65
C THR A 662 8.47 -11.81 20.24
N ARG A 663 9.49 -11.96 19.38
CA ARG A 663 10.29 -10.83 18.88
C ARG A 663 9.51 -9.94 17.93
N LEU A 664 8.69 -10.51 17.07
CA LEU A 664 7.85 -9.77 16.13
C LEU A 664 6.81 -8.92 16.88
N VAL A 665 6.16 -9.46 17.92
CA VAL A 665 5.25 -8.66 18.76
C VAL A 665 5.99 -7.57 19.51
N TYR A 666 7.14 -7.90 20.10
CA TYR A 666 7.96 -6.93 20.81
C TYR A 666 8.42 -5.79 19.89
N GLY A 667 8.89 -6.15 18.69
CA GLY A 667 9.27 -5.21 17.64
C GLY A 667 8.09 -4.38 17.14
N LEU A 668 6.90 -4.97 17.01
CA LEU A 668 5.68 -4.25 16.66
C LEU A 668 5.34 -3.18 17.72
N LEU A 669 5.46 -3.50 19.01
CA LEU A 669 5.27 -2.53 20.10
C LEU A 669 6.31 -1.40 20.11
N ARG A 670 7.49 -1.63 19.52
CA ARG A 670 8.56 -0.64 19.33
C ARG A 670 8.51 0.07 17.98
N SER A 671 7.76 -0.46 17.02
CA SER A 671 7.61 0.11 15.69
C SER A 671 6.91 1.46 15.76
N LYS A 672 7.16 2.34 14.79
CA LYS A 672 6.48 3.64 14.69
C LYS A 672 4.96 3.54 14.68
N MET A 673 4.39 2.36 14.34
CA MET A 673 2.95 2.11 14.32
C MET A 673 2.33 2.15 15.71
N LEU A 674 2.95 1.47 16.69
CA LEU A 674 2.39 1.33 18.04
C LEU A 674 3.21 2.03 19.12
N PHE A 675 4.42 2.50 18.81
CA PHE A 675 5.28 3.12 19.79
C PHE A 675 4.71 4.48 20.25
N PRO A 676 4.41 4.66 21.55
CA PRO A 676 3.68 5.84 22.02
C PRO A 676 4.43 7.16 21.83
N PHE A 677 5.76 7.13 21.87
CA PHE A 677 6.61 8.31 21.75
C PHE A 677 7.03 8.61 20.30
N ALA A 678 6.47 7.92 19.31
CA ALA A 678 6.69 8.25 17.90
C ALA A 678 6.09 9.63 17.56
N ILE A 679 6.74 10.37 16.67
CA ILE A 679 6.19 11.63 16.12
C ILE A 679 4.84 11.30 15.46
N PRO A 680 3.75 12.04 15.76
CA PRO A 680 2.40 11.71 15.28
C PRO A 680 2.33 11.54 13.76
N ASP A 681 2.86 12.50 12.99
CA ASP A 681 2.84 12.42 11.52
C ASP A 681 3.63 11.20 11.00
N ALA A 682 4.77 10.90 11.62
CA ALA A 682 5.56 9.71 11.28
C ALA A 682 4.82 8.40 11.62
N ARG A 683 4.00 8.38 12.68
CA ARG A 683 3.11 7.25 13.00
C ARG A 683 2.03 7.09 11.93
N CYS A 684 1.39 8.17 11.50
CA CYS A 684 0.41 8.13 10.41
C CYS A 684 1.01 7.55 9.12
N VAL A 685 2.22 8.00 8.75
CA VAL A 685 2.95 7.46 7.59
C VAL A 685 3.27 5.98 7.77
N ALA A 686 3.68 5.55 8.97
CA ALA A 686 3.95 4.15 9.28
C ALA A 686 2.70 3.27 9.12
N ARG A 687 1.58 3.70 9.72
CA ARG A 687 0.26 3.04 9.65
C ARG A 687 -0.23 2.94 8.21
N SER A 688 -0.20 4.04 7.46
CA SER A 688 -0.64 4.07 6.06
C SER A 688 0.16 3.11 5.18
N ARG A 689 1.48 2.98 5.40
CA ARG A 689 2.31 2.00 4.67
C ARG A 689 1.95 0.56 5.01
N ALA A 690 1.73 0.27 6.30
CA ALA A 690 1.37 -1.06 6.79
C ALA A 690 0.13 -1.64 6.10
N LEU A 691 -0.85 -0.79 5.75
CA LEU A 691 -2.09 -1.19 5.07
C LEU A 691 -1.88 -1.84 3.70
N ARG A 692 -0.69 -1.75 3.11
CA ARG A 692 -0.40 -2.30 1.79
C ARG A 692 0.80 -3.24 1.77
N CYS A 693 1.41 -3.48 2.94
CA CYS A 693 2.60 -4.30 3.08
C CYS A 693 2.27 -5.80 2.98
N SER A 694 3.17 -6.57 2.38
CA SER A 694 3.12 -8.03 2.48
C SER A 694 3.39 -8.49 3.92
N ALA A 695 3.13 -9.77 4.19
CA ALA A 695 3.43 -10.35 5.50
C ALA A 695 4.91 -10.21 5.89
N ASP A 696 5.82 -10.32 4.91
CA ASP A 696 7.25 -10.19 5.12
C ASP A 696 7.65 -8.72 5.33
N ASP A 697 7.02 -7.79 4.62
CA ASP A 697 7.26 -6.35 4.83
C ASP A 697 6.80 -5.87 6.21
N VAL A 698 5.67 -6.40 6.72
CA VAL A 698 5.23 -6.11 8.10
C VAL A 698 6.20 -6.69 9.12
N ALA A 699 6.69 -7.91 8.89
CA ALA A 699 7.71 -8.52 9.76
C ALA A 699 9.00 -7.70 9.76
N ASP A 700 9.49 -7.27 8.59
CA ASP A 700 10.66 -6.39 8.44
C ASP A 700 10.44 -5.02 9.09
N TYR A 701 9.20 -4.51 9.11
CA TYR A 701 8.87 -3.25 9.79
C TYR A 701 8.91 -3.38 11.31
N ALA A 702 8.44 -4.51 11.83
CA ALA A 702 8.44 -4.80 13.27
C ALA A 702 9.86 -5.14 13.77
N TYR A 703 10.59 -5.97 13.03
CA TYR A 703 11.90 -6.49 13.41
C TYR A 703 12.80 -6.57 12.16
N PRO A 704 13.53 -5.49 11.82
CA PRO A 704 14.41 -5.44 10.65
C PRO A 704 15.50 -6.52 10.64
N THR A 705 16.00 -6.84 9.45
CA THR A 705 17.06 -7.83 9.30
C THR A 705 18.43 -7.18 9.46
N LEU A 706 19.26 -7.71 10.38
CA LEU A 706 20.66 -7.34 10.55
C LEU A 706 21.56 -8.49 10.10
N THR A 707 22.36 -8.24 9.06
CA THR A 707 23.26 -9.23 8.45
C THR A 707 24.70 -8.92 8.80
N GLU A 708 25.46 -9.93 9.23
CA GLU A 708 26.88 -9.81 9.58
C GLU A 708 27.80 -10.21 8.42
N PHE A 709 28.89 -9.47 8.25
CA PHE A 709 29.97 -9.67 7.28
C PHE A 709 31.32 -9.72 8.01
N ALA A 710 31.92 -10.90 8.08
CA ALA A 710 33.18 -11.12 8.79
C ALA A 710 34.41 -10.82 7.93
N PHE A 711 35.49 -10.31 8.55
CA PHE A 711 36.70 -9.88 7.84
C PHE A 711 37.58 -11.03 7.33
N ALA A 712 37.55 -12.19 8.00
CA ALA A 712 38.26 -13.38 7.56
C ALA A 712 37.39 -14.24 6.62
N GLY A 713 37.34 -13.90 5.32
CA GLY A 713 36.75 -14.75 4.27
C GLY A 713 35.39 -14.32 3.71
N ALA A 714 34.91 -13.12 4.02
CA ALA A 714 33.82 -12.39 3.35
C ALA A 714 32.70 -13.24 2.69
N THR A 715 32.13 -14.18 3.43
CA THR A 715 30.88 -14.86 3.06
C THR A 715 29.74 -14.25 3.86
N GLN A 716 28.63 -13.94 3.21
CA GLN A 716 27.39 -13.50 3.87
C GLN A 716 27.02 -14.51 4.96
N THR A 717 26.88 -14.04 6.20
CA THR A 717 26.44 -14.89 7.32
C THR A 717 24.96 -14.65 7.64
N THR A 718 24.38 -15.57 8.41
CA THR A 718 22.95 -15.58 8.78
C THR A 718 22.52 -14.30 9.50
N PRO A 719 21.23 -13.92 9.45
CA PRO A 719 20.68 -12.84 10.26
C PRO A 719 21.00 -13.00 11.75
N ILE A 720 21.37 -11.90 12.41
CA ILE A 720 21.70 -11.87 13.84
C ILE A 720 20.66 -11.06 14.64
N ARG A 721 20.76 -11.12 15.98
CA ARG A 721 19.83 -10.41 16.88
C ARG A 721 20.08 -8.90 16.87
N LEU A 722 19.00 -8.12 17.03
CA LEU A 722 19.01 -6.66 17.07
C LEU A 722 19.36 -6.14 18.47
N ARG A 723 20.60 -6.42 18.92
CA ARG A 723 21.14 -5.99 20.22
C ARG A 723 22.60 -5.63 20.13
N ARG A 724 23.07 -4.71 20.98
CA ARG A 724 24.47 -4.24 20.98
C ARG A 724 25.47 -5.36 21.22
N ASP A 725 25.17 -6.26 22.15
CA ASP A 725 26.04 -7.40 22.50
C ASP A 725 26.20 -8.43 21.37
N ALA A 726 25.42 -8.35 20.29
CA ALA A 726 25.59 -9.18 19.11
C ALA A 726 26.62 -8.59 18.11
N LEU A 727 27.01 -7.33 18.29
CA LEU A 727 27.95 -6.64 17.40
C LEU A 727 29.39 -6.89 17.85
N ARG A 728 30.25 -7.26 16.91
CA ARG A 728 31.67 -7.49 17.09
C ARG A 728 32.49 -6.36 16.48
N ASP A 729 33.65 -6.12 17.07
CA ASP A 729 34.55 -5.06 16.61
C ASP A 729 35.23 -5.38 15.27
N ASP A 730 35.35 -6.65 14.90
CA ASP A 730 36.05 -7.16 13.72
C ASP A 730 35.12 -7.53 12.55
N CYS A 731 33.90 -6.98 12.53
CA CYS A 731 32.87 -7.26 11.53
C CYS A 731 32.24 -5.98 10.97
N ALA A 732 31.67 -6.09 9.78
CA ALA A 732 30.75 -5.10 9.21
C ALA A 732 29.32 -5.66 9.20
N TYR A 733 28.33 -4.77 9.20
CA TYR A 733 26.93 -5.13 9.34
C TYR A 733 26.06 -4.33 8.37
N VAL A 734 25.04 -4.97 7.82
CA VAL A 734 24.00 -4.31 7.02
C VAL A 734 22.64 -4.56 7.66
N LEU A 735 22.01 -3.50 8.13
CA LEU A 735 20.64 -3.48 8.62
C LEU A 735 19.71 -3.03 7.48
N ASP A 736 18.77 -3.89 7.08
CA ASP A 736 17.72 -3.57 6.09
C ASP A 736 16.40 -3.28 6.80
N ALA A 737 16.10 -1.99 7.02
CA ALA A 737 14.81 -1.52 7.50
C ALA A 737 14.00 -0.84 6.37
N PRO A 738 12.67 -0.71 6.51
CA PRO A 738 11.84 -0.15 5.43
C PRO A 738 12.14 1.28 5.01
N GLN A 739 12.70 2.10 5.90
CA GLN A 739 13.01 3.53 5.65
C GLN A 739 14.51 3.83 5.63
N ASP A 740 15.31 2.99 6.26
CA ASP A 740 16.75 3.19 6.44
C ASP A 740 17.48 1.88 6.13
N ILE A 741 18.57 1.97 5.39
CA ILE A 741 19.59 0.92 5.32
C ILE A 741 20.79 1.45 6.08
N ILE A 742 21.28 0.67 7.05
CA ILE A 742 22.42 1.07 7.89
C ILE A 742 23.56 0.12 7.63
N VAL A 743 24.68 0.67 7.17
CA VAL A 743 25.96 -0.02 7.09
C VAL A 743 26.77 0.40 8.31
N TYR A 744 27.06 -0.56 9.19
CA TYR A 744 27.82 -0.33 10.41
C TYR A 744 29.13 -1.11 10.39
N TYR A 745 30.25 -0.44 10.64
CA TYR A 745 31.56 -1.06 10.75
C TYR A 745 31.96 -1.13 12.23
N GLY A 746 32.31 -2.31 12.74
CA GLY A 746 32.86 -2.47 14.08
C GLY A 746 34.13 -1.64 14.30
N SER A 747 34.54 -1.45 15.56
CA SER A 747 35.63 -0.50 15.87
C SER A 747 37.00 -0.89 15.28
N SER A 748 37.30 -2.18 15.12
CA SER A 748 38.52 -2.65 14.45
C SER A 748 38.35 -2.63 12.93
N ALA A 749 37.19 -3.08 12.44
CA ALA A 749 36.76 -3.00 11.06
C ALA A 749 36.84 -1.58 10.47
N ALA A 750 36.49 -0.56 11.25
CA ALA A 750 36.53 0.84 10.85
C ALA A 750 37.95 1.42 10.74
N ARG A 751 38.95 0.81 11.40
CA ARG A 751 40.36 1.25 11.37
C ARG A 751 41.13 0.63 10.22
N ASP A 752 40.75 -0.58 9.83
CA ASP A 752 41.29 -1.29 8.67
C ASP A 752 40.52 -0.96 7.38
N GLY A 753 39.33 -0.36 7.49
CA GLY A 753 38.37 -0.11 6.40
C GLY A 753 38.67 1.05 5.44
N ASP A 754 39.95 1.38 5.23
CA ASP A 754 40.39 2.20 4.07
C ASP A 754 40.66 1.32 2.83
N ASP A 755 40.49 -0.01 2.95
CA ASP A 755 40.74 -0.98 1.88
C ASP A 755 39.43 -1.45 1.18
N ASP A 756 39.46 -1.41 -0.17
CA ASP A 756 38.47 -1.84 -1.18
C ASP A 756 37.86 -3.27 -1.03
N VAL A 757 38.13 -3.97 0.07
CA VAL A 757 37.84 -5.40 0.27
C VAL A 757 36.35 -5.70 0.46
N PHE A 758 35.56 -4.76 0.99
CA PHE A 758 34.13 -4.98 1.30
C PHE A 758 33.14 -4.31 0.37
N ASP A 759 33.58 -3.29 -0.38
CA ASP A 759 32.68 -2.44 -1.15
C ASP A 759 31.83 -3.27 -2.12
N GLY A 760 32.38 -4.28 -2.80
CA GLY A 760 31.59 -5.12 -3.71
C GLY A 760 30.39 -5.83 -3.04
N ILE A 761 30.62 -6.53 -1.92
CA ILE A 761 29.58 -7.37 -1.28
C ILE A 761 28.59 -6.52 -0.48
N ILE A 762 29.08 -5.51 0.25
CA ILE A 762 28.24 -4.60 1.02
C ILE A 762 27.42 -3.73 0.07
N GLU A 763 28.02 -3.15 -0.98
CA GLU A 763 27.27 -2.38 -1.98
C GLU A 763 26.26 -3.27 -2.71
N ASP A 764 26.59 -4.53 -3.00
CA ASP A 764 25.61 -5.47 -3.54
C ASP A 764 24.45 -5.73 -2.58
N ALA A 765 24.70 -5.87 -1.27
CA ALA A 765 23.65 -6.01 -0.28
C ALA A 765 22.78 -4.75 -0.19
N VAL A 766 23.38 -3.56 -0.14
CA VAL A 766 22.68 -2.26 -0.13
C VAL A 766 21.87 -2.07 -1.41
N ARG A 767 22.44 -2.41 -2.57
CA ARG A 767 21.79 -2.35 -3.88
C ARG A 767 20.60 -3.29 -3.95
N ARG A 768 20.74 -4.55 -3.51
CA ARG A 768 19.62 -5.51 -3.42
C ARG A 768 18.50 -5.00 -2.53
N ALA A 769 18.83 -4.49 -1.34
CA ALA A 769 17.85 -3.91 -0.42
C ALA A 769 17.13 -2.71 -1.06
N ARG A 770 17.85 -1.79 -1.71
CA ARG A 770 17.26 -0.65 -2.44
C ARG A 770 16.34 -1.07 -3.59
N MET A 771 16.71 -2.11 -4.34
CA MET A 771 15.91 -2.62 -5.47
C MET A 771 14.58 -3.22 -5.03
N ARG A 772 14.51 -3.79 -3.82
CA ARG A 772 13.26 -4.37 -3.27
C ARG A 772 12.23 -3.31 -2.87
N ARG A 773 12.65 -2.07 -2.57
CA ARG A 773 11.75 -1.04 -2.04
C ARG A 773 11.07 -0.23 -3.15
N THR A 774 9.84 0.20 -2.88
CA THR A 774 9.14 1.17 -3.75
C THR A 774 9.73 2.58 -3.60
N PHE A 775 10.10 2.97 -2.38
CA PHE A 775 10.66 4.28 -2.04
C PHE A 775 12.12 4.16 -1.62
N GLN A 776 12.92 5.22 -1.79
CA GLN A 776 14.34 5.18 -1.47
C GLN A 776 14.52 5.10 0.04
N PRO A 777 15.13 4.03 0.56
CA PRO A 777 15.60 4.08 1.92
C PRO A 777 16.81 5.02 2.00
N ARG A 778 16.89 5.78 3.10
CA ARG A 778 18.10 6.53 3.45
C ARG A 778 19.22 5.55 3.73
N VAL A 779 20.43 5.83 3.26
CA VAL A 779 21.58 4.96 3.55
C VAL A 779 22.49 5.67 4.53
N TRP A 780 22.71 5.03 5.68
CA TRP A 780 23.63 5.47 6.71
C TRP A 780 24.88 4.61 6.66
N ARG A 781 26.05 5.24 6.71
CA ARG A 781 27.34 4.56 6.90
C ARG A 781 27.92 5.05 8.22
N ILE A 782 28.17 4.14 9.14
CA ILE A 782 28.54 4.45 10.53
C ILE A 782 29.78 3.65 10.90
N ARG A 783 30.84 4.34 11.32
CA ARG A 783 32.06 3.74 11.87
C ARG A 783 31.98 3.67 13.39
N GLY A 784 32.12 2.45 13.92
CA GLY A 784 32.17 2.15 15.34
C GLY A 784 33.43 2.67 16.02
N GLY A 785 33.49 2.51 17.35
CA GLY A 785 34.61 3.01 18.16
C GLY A 785 34.54 4.50 18.48
N GLY A 786 33.35 5.12 18.37
CA GLY A 786 33.12 6.54 18.66
C GLY A 786 33.55 7.50 17.56
N VAL A 787 33.75 7.00 16.34
CA VAL A 787 34.14 7.82 15.17
C VAL A 787 32.95 8.58 14.62
N ASP A 788 31.85 7.89 14.35
CA ASP A 788 30.59 8.48 13.88
C ASP A 788 29.49 8.30 14.95
N ASP A 789 28.41 9.10 14.86
CA ASP A 789 27.25 8.99 15.76
C ASP A 789 26.50 7.67 15.56
N PRO A 790 26.41 6.78 16.58
CA PRO A 790 25.73 5.50 16.46
C PRO A 790 24.19 5.60 16.58
N THR A 791 23.65 6.78 16.90
CA THR A 791 22.20 6.98 17.15
C THR A 791 21.29 6.38 16.07
N PRO A 792 21.58 6.50 14.75
CA PRO A 792 20.73 5.88 13.74
C PRO A 792 20.65 4.35 13.85
N LEU A 793 21.74 3.68 14.22
CA LEU A 793 21.78 2.23 14.45
C LEU A 793 21.05 1.85 15.74
N GLU A 794 21.32 2.57 16.83
CA GLU A 794 20.79 2.28 18.16
C GLU A 794 19.25 2.29 18.20
N ARG A 795 18.61 3.13 17.37
CA ARG A 795 17.14 3.16 17.20
C ARG A 795 16.56 1.85 16.64
N TYR A 796 17.36 1.04 15.96
CA TYR A 796 16.96 -0.24 15.39
C TYR A 796 17.50 -1.46 16.16
N LEU A 797 18.27 -1.27 17.23
CA LEU A 797 18.63 -2.34 18.17
C LEU A 797 17.44 -2.63 19.10
N VAL A 798 16.35 -3.11 18.51
CA VAL A 798 15.02 -3.26 19.11
C VAL A 798 15.07 -3.99 20.45
N GLU A 799 15.93 -4.99 20.59
CA GLU A 799 15.97 -5.81 21.81
C GLU A 799 16.60 -5.09 23.01
N ASP A 800 17.37 -4.02 22.79
CA ASP A 800 17.93 -3.18 23.86
C ASP A 800 16.93 -2.10 24.32
N LEU A 801 15.91 -1.80 23.50
CA LEU A 801 14.93 -0.75 23.76
C LEU A 801 13.79 -1.28 24.64
N ASP A 802 13.37 -0.51 25.66
CA ASP A 802 12.31 -0.92 26.58
C ASP A 802 10.88 -0.79 25.99
N VAL A 803 9.98 -1.63 26.49
CA VAL A 803 8.51 -1.48 26.46
C VAL A 803 7.98 -1.39 27.90
N GLU A 804 6.67 -1.18 28.10
CA GLU A 804 5.96 -0.98 29.39
C GLU A 804 6.44 -1.91 30.51
N TYR A 805 6.78 -3.16 30.15
CA TYR A 805 7.04 -4.24 31.08
C TYR A 805 8.43 -4.86 30.96
N SER A 806 9.37 -4.20 30.28
CA SER A 806 10.76 -4.67 30.19
C SER A 806 11.49 -4.64 31.55
N GLY A 807 11.09 -3.73 32.43
CA GLY A 807 11.83 -3.41 33.64
C GLY A 807 13.08 -2.61 33.29
N ARG A 808 13.02 -1.30 33.55
CA ARG A 808 13.97 -0.24 33.15
C ARG A 808 15.38 -0.72 32.77
N GLY A 809 15.73 -0.52 31.49
CA GLY A 809 17.07 -0.75 30.94
C GLY A 809 17.41 -2.21 30.69
N ARG A 810 16.42 -3.11 30.66
CA ARG A 810 16.64 -4.54 30.43
C ARG A 810 16.04 -5.06 29.12
N GLY A 811 15.33 -4.21 28.39
CA GLY A 811 14.86 -4.49 27.04
C GLY A 811 14.08 -5.80 26.92
N PHE A 812 14.33 -6.52 25.84
CA PHE A 812 13.66 -7.78 25.51
C PHE A 812 13.89 -8.87 26.55
N ASP A 813 15.10 -8.95 27.09
CA ASP A 813 15.47 -9.97 28.08
C ASP A 813 14.68 -9.81 29.37
N GLY A 814 14.52 -8.57 29.85
CA GLY A 814 13.68 -8.26 31.00
C GLY A 814 12.18 -8.50 30.72
N PHE A 815 11.71 -8.15 29.53
CA PHE A 815 10.33 -8.41 29.11
C PHE A 815 9.99 -9.91 29.13
N VAL A 816 10.87 -10.74 28.56
CA VAL A 816 10.64 -12.20 28.49
C VAL A 816 10.75 -12.85 29.87
N LYS A 817 11.82 -12.55 30.62
CA LYS A 817 12.13 -13.23 31.88
C LYS A 817 11.19 -12.84 33.02
N ASP A 818 10.79 -11.57 33.08
CA ASP A 818 10.06 -11.06 34.24
C ASP A 818 8.59 -10.87 33.96
N TYR A 819 8.21 -10.29 32.82
CA TYR A 819 6.81 -10.05 32.50
C TYR A 819 6.16 -11.27 31.86
N LEU A 820 6.63 -11.69 30.68
CA LEU A 820 5.97 -12.71 29.87
C LEU A 820 5.92 -14.05 30.62
N LYS A 821 7.04 -14.47 31.22
CA LYS A 821 7.10 -15.71 32.01
C LYS A 821 6.16 -15.68 33.22
N ALA A 822 6.07 -14.55 33.93
CA ALA A 822 5.19 -14.42 35.09
C ALA A 822 3.70 -14.42 34.69
N ARG A 823 3.32 -13.65 33.67
CA ARG A 823 1.93 -13.59 33.18
C ARG A 823 1.47 -14.90 32.58
N CYS A 824 2.32 -15.60 31.83
CA CYS A 824 1.97 -16.93 31.32
C CYS A 824 1.78 -17.95 32.45
N ARG A 825 2.60 -17.89 33.51
CA ARG A 825 2.41 -18.75 34.70
C ARG A 825 1.07 -18.49 35.37
N GLU A 826 0.68 -17.23 35.50
CA GLU A 826 -0.63 -16.85 36.05
C GLU A 826 -1.79 -17.35 35.18
N GLU A 827 -1.70 -17.13 33.87
CA GLU A 827 -2.71 -17.58 32.89
C GLU A 827 -2.88 -19.11 32.92
N ILE A 828 -1.77 -19.87 32.96
CA ILE A 828 -1.80 -21.33 33.08
C ILE A 828 -2.46 -21.75 34.42
N ARG A 829 -2.09 -21.12 35.54
CA ARG A 829 -2.67 -21.44 36.86
C ARG A 829 -4.16 -21.15 36.92
N MET A 830 -4.61 -20.02 36.40
CA MET A 830 -6.03 -19.66 36.34
C MET A 830 -6.84 -20.69 35.55
N ARG A 831 -6.30 -21.20 34.44
CA ARG A 831 -6.95 -22.24 33.65
C ARG A 831 -6.98 -23.60 34.34
N VAL A 832 -5.90 -23.96 35.05
CA VAL A 832 -5.85 -25.21 35.84
C VAL A 832 -6.80 -25.16 37.05
N LEU A 833 -6.94 -24.01 37.71
CA LEU A 833 -7.80 -23.84 38.90
C LEU A 833 -9.28 -23.60 38.55
N GLY A 834 -9.58 -22.94 37.43
CA GLY A 834 -10.94 -22.76 36.92
C GLY A 834 -11.48 -23.96 36.14
N GLY A 835 -10.60 -24.87 35.69
CA GLY A 835 -10.91 -26.06 34.91
C GLY A 835 -11.30 -27.27 35.76
N GLY A 836 -12.41 -27.20 36.48
CA GLY A 836 -13.12 -28.38 36.94
C GLY A 836 -13.69 -29.17 35.75
N GLY A 837 -12.86 -30.00 35.11
CA GLY A 837 -13.29 -30.96 34.10
C GLY A 837 -13.04 -30.55 32.65
N VAL A 838 -11.78 -30.62 32.21
CA VAL A 838 -11.51 -30.98 30.80
C VAL A 838 -10.81 -32.32 30.82
N SER A 839 -11.62 -33.36 30.62
CA SER A 839 -11.16 -34.71 30.33
C SER A 839 -10.15 -34.64 29.19
N ALA A 840 -8.94 -35.10 29.46
CA ALA A 840 -7.99 -35.51 28.44
C ALA A 840 -8.66 -36.59 27.57
N ALA A 841 -9.27 -36.20 26.47
CA ALA A 841 -9.67 -37.12 25.42
C ALA A 841 -8.57 -37.10 24.35
N SER A 842 -7.85 -38.23 24.34
CA SER A 842 -6.85 -38.72 23.38
C SER A 842 -7.08 -38.33 21.92
#